data_AF-A0A818NN20-F1
#
_entry.id   AF-A0A818NN20-F1
#
_cell.length_a   1.000
_cell.length_b   1.000
_cell.length_c   1.000
_cell.angle_alpha   90.00
_cell.angle_beta   90.00
_cell.angle_gamma   90.00
#
_symmetry.space_group_name_H-M   'P 1'
#
loop_
_entity.id
_entity.type
_entity.pdbx_description
1 polymer ?
#
loop_
_entity_poly.entity_id
_entity_poly.type
_entity_poly.pdbx_seq_one_letter_code
_entity_poly.pdbx_strand_id
1 'polypeptide(L)'
;MSADYERIKRQAIGRQGFIGSLYDIRNDRFEGRSLFNQTVPSSNISTTDCAHSTYIVDENESQKETFTSLNIDASMKISLMAGLFNIEGSAKYLNQTKTNSRTVRVTHILQMKTKKDHLHISMSDLCQYFSSDALENPNATHCVIGITWGANVAATFEEVLATSEEASELQGQLSACLKKPTIGISGDASVKNVDETNSKFRSLKIHISGDIKLSTVPRTVEDVFKAFSEVPSKLNELNDGKGQQLEFELYPLKRMAQIFKYEISIQRVIKDVSIYLMSRLEDTFEQIIRSKRMLNDFLDKVTPWQDWLASDWIEAITTKQTNLNRIQIDTLHQLGTLIEQIRRGEVDENKITELLDNFDTNNPCSVVSMRRFLEENSRNTIKIEALNEICRFLQEAKGENQQSTGGYSSILFPKNTTIQSFLNKNHDNDIYLLHISNKWKESDERNWYKQIRLFTSLYKSQEQNQTRKAIFRVVDHDFLVDMDEKPDKCIIYHASRGVINTKDYFHSSLVTLSQDQIRAMRTEHKLTNVTNKEIEALHKKFIAAHPSGEINEQEFSAEFQLLFPHGEPQRYCNYAFSVLDKNNSGTLTFDEYIAAYSLTLPGDIEHQLALTFQLCAYHGQDKVSNEDLLQLMEAVAELKGVDSSAISLFAKTIMKITKSEKDEKITKEEFIRRLKENYDLCMAFLPIEVKKTAATQETPKRLNSLGNDDMQLIQNFLTDYDNSVTWQLTHTQNIERILKPKLEIFFKQLGCNSTTDIQNRIDDLISKYREVLTIWRTHYQNIFLGLQPLLKDEVLSIRNAYNTGNN
;
A
#
# COMPACT_ATOMS: atom_id res chain seq x y z
N MET A 1 19.85 36.36 -29.83
CA MET A 1 20.78 37.51 -29.80
C MET A 1 22.11 36.98 -29.30
N SER A 2 23.25 37.28 -29.96
CA SER A 2 24.51 36.59 -29.67
C SER A 2 25.15 37.06 -28.36
N ALA A 3 25.61 36.12 -27.53
CA ALA A 3 26.32 36.36 -26.27
C ALA A 3 27.54 37.31 -26.41
N ASP A 4 28.07 37.48 -27.62
CA ASP A 4 29.15 38.42 -27.99
C ASP A 4 28.97 39.87 -27.51
N TYR A 5 27.74 40.30 -27.18
CA TYR A 5 27.44 41.72 -26.98
C TYR A 5 26.72 42.07 -25.68
N GLU A 6 26.35 41.08 -24.87
CA GLU A 6 25.60 41.31 -23.63
C GLU A 6 26.49 41.27 -22.39
N ARG A 7 26.09 42.03 -21.37
CA ARG A 7 26.69 41.91 -20.04
C ARG A 7 26.14 40.67 -19.36
N ILE A 8 27.00 39.92 -18.70
CA ILE A 8 26.62 38.64 -18.09
C ILE A 8 26.97 38.66 -16.61
N LYS A 9 26.12 38.04 -15.80
CA LYS A 9 26.36 37.85 -14.38
C LYS A 9 26.79 36.41 -14.10
N ARG A 10 27.78 36.24 -13.21
CA ARG A 10 28.26 34.93 -12.79
C ARG A 10 28.45 34.90 -11.28
N GLN A 11 27.97 33.85 -10.65
CA GLN A 11 28.07 33.71 -9.20
C GLN A 11 29.50 33.36 -8.84
N ALA A 12 30.02 33.95 -7.77
CA ALA A 12 31.42 33.74 -7.39
C ALA A 12 31.66 32.29 -6.96
N ILE A 13 30.76 31.75 -6.12
CA ILE A 13 30.79 30.36 -5.63
C ILE A 13 32.18 30.01 -5.06
N GLY A 14 32.70 30.92 -4.23
CA GLY A 14 34.02 30.81 -3.59
C GLY A 14 35.21 31.27 -4.44
N ARG A 15 35.04 31.43 -5.76
CA ARG A 15 36.10 31.92 -6.66
C ARG A 15 36.36 33.41 -6.41
N GLN A 16 37.61 33.81 -6.55
CA GLN A 16 38.05 35.18 -6.33
C GLN A 16 38.46 35.84 -7.65
N GLY A 17 38.09 37.11 -7.82
CA GLY A 17 38.45 37.94 -8.96
C GLY A 17 38.52 39.41 -8.56
N PHE A 18 39.06 40.25 -9.44
CA PHE A 18 39.11 41.70 -9.23
C PHE A 18 38.66 42.42 -10.50
N ILE A 19 38.31 43.70 -10.42
CA ILE A 19 37.93 44.48 -11.60
C ILE A 19 39.08 44.44 -12.62
N GLY A 20 38.75 44.02 -13.84
CA GLY A 20 39.69 43.75 -14.93
C GLY A 20 40.10 42.30 -15.09
N SER A 21 39.86 41.41 -14.11
CA SER A 21 40.19 39.98 -14.25
C SER A 21 39.58 39.38 -15.51
N LEU A 22 40.39 38.68 -16.29
CA LEU A 22 39.97 38.01 -17.52
C LEU A 22 39.25 36.70 -17.20
N TYR A 23 38.17 36.43 -17.94
CA TYR A 23 37.28 35.28 -17.74
C TYR A 23 36.93 34.61 -19.07
N ASP A 24 36.89 33.27 -19.08
CA ASP A 24 36.38 32.47 -20.19
C ASP A 24 34.98 31.93 -19.85
N ILE A 25 33.95 32.47 -20.50
CA ILE A 25 32.57 31.98 -20.33
C ILE A 25 32.35 30.57 -20.91
N ARG A 26 33.25 30.08 -21.76
CA ARG A 26 33.08 28.79 -22.44
C ARG A 26 33.27 27.61 -21.48
N ASN A 27 34.13 27.78 -20.49
CA ASN A 27 34.40 26.80 -19.42
C ASN A 27 34.18 27.36 -18.00
N ASP A 28 33.71 28.61 -17.88
CA ASP A 28 33.45 29.32 -16.64
C ASP A 28 34.69 29.44 -15.72
N ARG A 29 35.85 29.84 -16.26
CA ARG A 29 37.10 30.00 -15.50
C ARG A 29 37.74 31.38 -15.63
N PHE A 30 38.50 31.77 -14.61
CA PHE A 30 39.40 32.93 -14.67
C PHE A 30 40.72 32.54 -15.33
N GLU A 31 41.26 33.43 -16.17
CA GLU A 31 42.49 33.20 -16.93
C GLU A 31 43.77 33.70 -16.21
N GLY A 32 43.65 34.13 -14.95
CA GLY A 32 44.78 34.57 -14.12
C GLY A 32 45.49 35.85 -14.62
N ARG A 33 44.95 36.53 -15.63
CA ARG A 33 45.45 37.80 -16.18
C ARG A 33 44.42 38.91 -15.99
N SER A 34 44.87 40.15 -16.10
CA SER A 34 44.04 41.35 -16.01
C SER A 34 43.97 42.06 -17.36
N LEU A 35 42.83 42.69 -17.64
CA LEU A 35 42.67 43.66 -18.72
C LEU A 35 43.60 44.86 -18.52
N PHE A 36 43.88 45.22 -17.27
CA PHE A 36 44.68 46.39 -16.93
C PHE A 36 46.12 46.01 -16.57
N ASN A 37 47.09 46.78 -17.11
CA ASN A 37 48.53 46.61 -16.83
C ASN A 37 48.99 47.29 -15.54
N GLN A 38 48.15 48.17 -14.98
CA GLN A 38 48.32 48.86 -13.70
C GLN A 38 46.99 48.89 -12.95
N THR A 39 47.04 49.18 -11.65
CA THR A 39 45.84 49.34 -10.83
C THR A 39 44.98 50.47 -11.36
N VAL A 40 43.70 50.19 -11.62
CA VAL A 40 42.74 51.20 -12.07
C VAL A 40 42.56 52.24 -10.96
N PRO A 41 42.58 53.55 -11.27
CA PRO A 41 42.33 54.60 -10.28
C PRO A 41 40.99 54.40 -9.58
N SER A 42 40.95 54.62 -8.26
CA SER A 42 39.72 54.49 -7.48
C SER A 42 38.60 55.43 -7.94
N SER A 43 38.93 56.57 -8.57
CA SER A 43 37.97 57.47 -9.20
C SER A 43 37.14 56.84 -10.32
N ASN A 44 37.64 55.76 -10.93
CA ASN A 44 36.96 55.03 -12.00
C ASN A 44 36.10 53.87 -11.50
N ILE A 45 36.11 53.58 -10.20
CA ILE A 45 35.31 52.52 -9.59
C ILE A 45 34.30 53.18 -8.65
N SER A 46 33.01 53.05 -8.96
CA SER A 46 31.95 53.46 -8.05
C SER A 46 31.60 52.31 -7.11
N THR A 47 31.47 52.62 -5.82
CA THR A 47 30.92 51.71 -4.82
C THR A 47 29.52 52.19 -4.45
N THR A 48 28.51 51.36 -4.66
CA THR A 48 27.11 51.65 -4.30
C THR A 48 26.63 50.68 -3.22
N ASP A 49 25.80 51.17 -2.29
CA ASP A 49 25.10 50.31 -1.33
C ASP A 49 24.05 49.46 -2.05
N CYS A 50 24.02 48.17 -1.76
CA CYS A 50 23.03 47.21 -2.25
C CYS A 50 22.62 46.21 -1.15
N ALA A 51 22.57 46.67 0.10
CA ALA A 51 22.28 45.85 1.26
C ALA A 51 20.94 45.11 1.11
N HIS A 52 20.98 43.77 1.14
CA HIS A 52 19.79 42.94 1.05
C HIS A 52 20.06 41.55 1.62
N SER A 53 19.12 41.02 2.41
CA SER A 53 19.20 39.69 3.00
C SER A 53 18.10 38.79 2.45
N THR A 54 18.48 37.58 2.05
CA THR A 54 17.57 36.55 1.54
C THR A 54 17.80 35.26 2.33
N TYR A 55 16.71 34.60 2.72
CA TYR A 55 16.72 33.28 3.35
C TYR A 55 16.18 32.26 2.36
N ILE A 56 16.93 31.18 2.16
CA ILE A 56 16.60 30.10 1.23
C ILE A 56 16.61 28.79 2.02
N VAL A 57 15.59 27.97 1.84
CA VAL A 57 15.54 26.60 2.39
C VAL A 57 15.59 25.64 1.23
N ASP A 58 16.70 24.91 1.12
CA ASP A 58 16.95 23.88 0.12
C ASP A 58 16.76 22.49 0.73
N GLU A 59 15.83 21.71 0.18
CA GLU A 59 15.54 20.34 0.63
C GLU A 59 16.48 19.30 0.00
N ASN A 60 17.43 19.76 -0.82
CA ASN A 60 18.45 18.94 -1.48
C ASN A 60 17.84 17.78 -2.30
N GLU A 61 16.65 18.00 -2.88
CA GLU A 61 15.97 17.03 -3.73
C GLU A 61 16.64 16.89 -5.09
N SER A 62 17.03 18.03 -5.67
CA SER A 62 17.70 18.11 -6.97
C SER A 62 18.75 19.22 -6.98
N GLN A 63 19.91 18.95 -7.59
CA GLN A 63 20.93 19.98 -7.80
C GLN A 63 20.43 21.10 -8.71
N LYS A 64 19.57 20.78 -9.68
CA LYS A 64 18.97 21.76 -10.59
C LYS A 64 18.19 22.83 -9.84
N GLU A 65 17.38 22.42 -8.86
CA GLU A 65 16.58 23.33 -8.03
C GLU A 65 17.45 24.12 -7.07
N THR A 66 18.42 23.47 -6.42
CA THR A 66 19.42 24.13 -5.57
C THR A 66 20.10 25.27 -6.33
N PHE A 67 20.62 25.02 -7.53
CA PHE A 67 21.28 26.05 -8.33
C PHE A 67 20.34 27.16 -8.80
N THR A 68 19.08 26.83 -9.10
CA THR A 68 18.07 27.81 -9.50
C THR A 68 17.72 28.76 -8.35
N SER A 69 17.59 28.24 -7.12
CA SER A 69 17.32 29.07 -5.93
C SER A 69 18.45 30.05 -5.60
N LEU A 70 19.68 29.73 -6.00
CA LEU A 70 20.86 30.60 -5.88
C LEU A 70 21.08 31.51 -7.08
N ASN A 71 20.07 31.61 -7.96
CA ASN A 71 20.09 32.45 -9.14
C ASN A 71 21.26 32.13 -10.10
N ILE A 72 21.71 30.87 -10.16
CA ILE A 72 22.73 30.43 -11.12
C ILE A 72 22.03 30.21 -12.47
N ASP A 73 22.51 30.89 -13.52
CA ASP A 73 21.92 30.78 -14.85
C ASP A 73 22.16 29.41 -15.47
N ALA A 74 21.30 29.03 -16.43
CA ALA A 74 21.31 27.70 -17.05
C ALA A 74 22.68 27.29 -17.63
N SER A 75 23.38 28.23 -18.27
CA SER A 75 24.69 27.98 -18.89
C SER A 75 25.74 27.68 -17.82
N MET A 76 25.82 28.49 -16.77
CA MET A 76 26.74 28.23 -15.66
C MET A 76 26.36 26.96 -14.89
N LYS A 77 25.07 26.64 -14.82
CA LYS A 77 24.56 25.42 -14.17
C LYS A 77 25.07 24.15 -14.85
N ILE A 78 24.97 24.05 -16.17
CA ILE A 78 25.50 22.89 -16.90
C ILE A 78 27.02 22.80 -16.76
N SER A 79 27.74 23.93 -16.68
CA SER A 79 29.19 23.93 -16.40
C SER A 79 29.51 23.34 -15.03
N LEU A 80 28.74 23.68 -13.99
CA LEU A 80 28.89 23.13 -12.64
C LEU A 80 28.57 21.64 -12.60
N MET A 81 27.44 21.23 -13.17
CA MET A 81 27.01 19.82 -13.17
C MET A 81 27.97 18.92 -13.98
N ALA A 82 28.56 19.46 -15.05
CA ALA A 82 29.59 18.77 -15.83
C ALA A 82 30.99 18.79 -15.17
N GLY A 83 31.17 19.53 -14.07
CA GLY A 83 32.47 19.66 -13.40
C GLY A 83 33.50 20.49 -14.19
N LEU A 84 33.06 21.42 -15.05
CA LEU A 84 33.97 22.28 -15.82
C LEU A 84 34.77 23.22 -14.94
N PHE A 85 34.28 23.56 -13.75
CA PHE A 85 35.04 24.26 -12.73
C PHE A 85 34.60 23.81 -11.35
N ASN A 86 35.47 24.02 -10.36
CA ASN A 86 35.23 23.57 -9.01
C ASN A 86 34.51 24.63 -8.19
N ILE A 87 33.63 24.16 -7.30
CA ILE A 87 33.06 24.95 -6.22
C ILE A 87 34.11 25.11 -5.11
N GLU A 88 34.37 26.35 -4.71
CA GLU A 88 35.41 26.69 -3.74
C GLU A 88 34.81 27.27 -2.44
N GLY A 89 35.65 27.36 -1.40
CA GLY A 89 35.33 28.07 -0.17
C GLY A 89 34.06 27.58 0.54
N SER A 90 33.22 28.53 0.93
CA SER A 90 31.98 28.34 1.70
C SER A 90 30.86 27.63 0.94
N ALA A 91 30.93 27.60 -0.39
CA ALA A 91 29.87 27.08 -1.24
C ALA A 91 29.93 25.55 -1.40
N LYS A 92 30.86 24.86 -0.73
CA LYS A 92 31.05 23.40 -0.81
C LYS A 92 29.80 22.57 -0.49
N TYR A 93 28.83 23.12 0.24
CA TYR A 93 27.53 22.47 0.49
C TYR A 93 26.79 22.12 -0.82
N LEU A 94 27.05 22.85 -1.91
CA LEU A 94 26.46 22.62 -3.23
C LEU A 94 26.87 21.31 -3.91
N ASN A 95 28.01 20.74 -3.51
CA ASN A 95 28.46 19.44 -4.01
C ASN A 95 27.85 18.26 -3.22
N GLN A 96 27.11 18.54 -2.15
CA GLN A 96 26.55 17.51 -1.28
C GLN A 96 25.16 17.12 -1.78
N THR A 97 24.97 15.82 -2.03
CA THR A 97 23.70 15.23 -2.45
C THR A 97 23.34 14.07 -1.53
N LYS A 98 22.04 13.75 -1.41
CA LYS A 98 21.57 12.61 -0.61
C LYS A 98 22.17 11.31 -1.13
N THR A 99 22.80 10.56 -0.22
CA THR A 99 23.43 9.27 -0.53
C THR A 99 22.37 8.20 -0.81
N ASN A 100 21.28 8.20 -0.06
CA ASN A 100 20.15 7.27 -0.13
C ASN A 100 18.85 8.01 0.23
N SER A 101 17.69 7.38 0.03
CA SER A 101 16.35 7.93 0.32
C SER A 101 16.01 8.03 1.81
N ARG A 102 16.77 7.36 2.69
CA ARG A 102 16.63 7.46 4.16
C ARG A 102 17.36 8.65 4.76
N THR A 103 18.16 9.35 3.95
CA THR A 103 18.91 10.53 4.38
C THR A 103 18.01 11.76 4.33
N VAL A 104 17.72 12.32 5.49
CA VAL A 104 17.19 13.68 5.61
C VAL A 104 18.35 14.64 5.39
N ARG A 105 18.21 15.57 4.45
CA ARG A 105 19.14 16.69 4.30
C ARG A 105 18.38 17.95 3.92
N VAL A 106 18.46 18.97 4.77
CA VAL A 106 17.89 20.31 4.50
C VAL A 106 18.95 21.35 4.77
N THR A 107 19.13 22.31 3.86
CA THR A 107 20.09 23.41 4.01
C THR A 107 19.34 24.74 4.13
N HIS A 108 19.52 25.45 5.24
CA HIS A 108 19.06 26.83 5.40
C HIS A 108 20.20 27.78 5.02
N ILE A 109 19.99 28.64 4.03
CA ILE A 109 21.02 29.53 3.48
C ILE A 109 20.60 30.98 3.75
N LEU A 110 21.47 31.73 4.42
CA LEU A 110 21.41 33.18 4.53
C LEU A 110 22.36 33.78 3.50
N GLN A 111 21.80 34.50 2.54
CA GLN A 111 22.54 35.31 1.57
C GLN A 111 22.38 36.79 1.92
N MET A 112 23.49 37.46 2.22
CA MET A 112 23.51 38.90 2.50
C MET A 112 24.36 39.63 1.48
N LYS A 113 23.77 40.54 0.70
CA LYS A 113 24.49 41.52 -0.13
C LYS A 113 24.73 42.78 0.69
N THR A 114 25.79 43.52 0.38
CA THR A 114 26.17 44.75 1.08
C THR A 114 26.47 45.90 0.13
N LYS A 115 27.53 45.77 -0.66
CA LYS A 115 28.02 46.81 -1.56
C LYS A 115 28.27 46.23 -2.93
N LYS A 116 28.21 47.07 -3.95
CA LYS A 116 28.58 46.73 -5.32
C LYS A 116 29.65 47.70 -5.80
N ASP A 117 30.79 47.16 -6.22
CA ASP A 117 31.80 47.90 -6.95
C ASP A 117 31.51 47.79 -8.45
N HIS A 118 31.63 48.88 -9.19
CA HIS A 118 31.41 48.89 -10.62
C HIS A 118 32.37 49.85 -11.33
N LEU A 119 32.99 49.37 -12.40
CA LEU A 119 33.90 50.14 -13.24
C LEU A 119 33.11 51.10 -14.14
N HIS A 120 33.44 52.38 -14.09
CA HIS A 120 32.97 53.36 -15.06
C HIS A 120 33.77 53.23 -16.34
N ILE A 121 33.14 52.69 -17.39
CA ILE A 121 33.79 52.49 -18.68
C ILE A 121 33.66 53.76 -19.53
N SER A 122 34.73 54.55 -19.58
CA SER A 122 34.87 55.72 -20.44
C SER A 122 36.17 55.68 -21.22
N MET A 123 36.15 56.23 -22.44
CA MET A 123 37.30 56.18 -23.32
C MET A 123 38.48 57.05 -22.85
N SER A 124 38.19 58.26 -22.40
CA SER A 124 39.20 59.22 -21.95
C SER A 124 39.99 58.73 -20.75
N ASP A 125 39.36 57.94 -19.88
CA ASP A 125 39.91 57.68 -18.55
C ASP A 125 40.67 56.35 -18.48
N LEU A 126 40.30 55.36 -19.31
CA LEU A 126 40.81 54.00 -19.22
C LEU A 126 41.87 53.63 -20.28
N CYS A 127 42.04 54.42 -21.35
CA CYS A 127 42.97 54.10 -22.45
C CYS A 127 44.44 53.92 -22.02
N GLN A 128 44.88 54.59 -20.95
CA GLN A 128 46.26 54.49 -20.47
C GLN A 128 46.53 53.27 -19.56
N TYR A 129 45.48 52.55 -19.17
CA TYR A 129 45.57 51.45 -18.19
C TYR A 129 45.39 50.07 -18.83
N PHE A 130 45.00 49.95 -20.10
CA PHE A 130 44.71 48.64 -20.69
C PHE A 130 45.95 47.97 -21.31
N SER A 131 45.94 46.65 -21.32
CA SER A 131 46.92 45.81 -21.99
C SER A 131 46.37 45.31 -23.33
N SER A 132 47.07 45.59 -24.43
CA SER A 132 46.76 45.01 -25.74
C SER A 132 46.84 43.47 -25.71
N ASP A 133 47.83 42.93 -24.99
CA ASP A 133 48.03 41.48 -24.85
C ASP A 133 46.85 40.80 -24.14
N ALA A 134 46.17 41.51 -23.23
CA ALA A 134 44.96 41.01 -22.59
C ALA A 134 43.77 40.93 -23.57
N LEU A 135 43.65 41.90 -24.49
CA LEU A 135 42.64 41.90 -25.56
C LEU A 135 42.93 40.88 -26.66
N GLU A 136 44.17 40.39 -26.77
CA GLU A 136 44.60 39.33 -27.71
C GLU A 136 44.70 37.94 -27.04
N ASN A 137 44.27 37.78 -25.78
CA ASN A 137 44.27 36.48 -25.11
C ASN A 137 43.21 35.52 -25.74
N PRO A 138 43.60 34.38 -26.34
CA PRO A 138 42.67 33.46 -27.01
C PRO A 138 41.75 32.71 -26.04
N ASN A 139 42.17 32.59 -24.78
CA ASN A 139 41.42 31.88 -23.76
C ASN A 139 40.43 32.79 -23.04
N ALA A 140 40.64 34.11 -22.99
CA ALA A 140 39.69 35.02 -22.37
C ALA A 140 38.58 35.46 -23.35
N THR A 141 37.34 35.57 -22.87
CA THR A 141 36.19 36.10 -23.65
C THR A 141 35.62 37.37 -23.03
N HIS A 142 35.69 37.50 -21.71
CA HIS A 142 35.14 38.61 -20.93
C HIS A 142 36.16 39.14 -19.92
N CYS A 143 35.89 40.31 -19.36
CA CYS A 143 36.56 40.83 -18.17
C CYS A 143 35.55 41.23 -17.09
N VAL A 144 35.95 41.15 -15.82
CA VAL A 144 35.14 41.62 -14.69
C VAL A 144 35.07 43.14 -14.70
N ILE A 145 33.86 43.69 -14.69
CA ILE A 145 33.62 45.14 -14.59
C ILE A 145 32.83 45.51 -13.35
N GLY A 146 32.24 44.54 -12.65
CA GLY A 146 31.54 44.79 -11.39
C GLY A 146 31.63 43.59 -10.46
N ILE A 147 31.60 43.87 -9.16
CA ILE A 147 31.65 42.87 -8.10
C ILE A 147 30.58 43.23 -7.08
N THR A 148 29.64 42.31 -6.86
CA THR A 148 28.70 42.40 -5.74
C THR A 148 29.30 41.67 -4.55
N TRP A 149 29.39 42.38 -3.43
CA TRP A 149 29.97 41.91 -2.19
C TRP A 149 28.91 41.54 -1.15
N GLY A 150 29.28 40.70 -0.19
CA GLY A 150 28.42 40.23 0.87
C GLY A 150 28.93 38.97 1.54
N ALA A 151 28.02 38.11 2.01
CA ALA A 151 28.37 36.80 2.54
C ALA A 151 27.23 35.79 2.34
N ASN A 152 27.61 34.53 2.15
CA ASN A 152 26.71 33.39 2.22
C ASN A 152 27.05 32.55 3.46
N VAL A 153 26.03 32.17 4.22
CA VAL A 153 26.15 31.23 5.33
C VAL A 153 25.07 30.17 5.16
N ALA A 154 25.47 28.91 5.07
CA ALA A 154 24.61 27.76 4.90
C ALA A 154 24.70 26.85 6.12
N ALA A 155 23.54 26.46 6.66
CA ALA A 155 23.39 25.49 7.74
C ALA A 155 22.71 24.25 7.18
N THR A 156 23.46 23.16 7.06
CA THR A 156 22.98 21.87 6.55
C THR A 156 22.66 20.94 7.72
N PHE A 157 21.39 20.59 7.84
CA PHE A 157 20.86 19.61 8.79
C PHE A 157 20.84 18.24 8.13
N GLU A 158 21.38 17.22 8.78
CA GLU A 158 21.51 15.88 8.22
C GLU A 158 21.29 14.78 9.25
N GLU A 159 20.50 13.78 8.86
CA GLU A 159 20.27 12.55 9.64
C GLU A 159 19.90 11.39 8.72
N VAL A 160 20.23 10.17 9.12
CA VAL A 160 19.84 8.95 8.41
C VAL A 160 18.85 8.20 9.29
N LEU A 161 17.65 7.96 8.78
CA LEU A 161 16.58 7.28 9.51
C LEU A 161 16.46 5.80 9.14
N ALA A 162 15.57 5.09 9.82
CA ALA A 162 15.35 3.67 9.58
C ALA A 162 14.66 3.45 8.22
N THR A 163 13.70 4.31 7.88
CA THR A 163 12.90 4.20 6.64
C THR A 163 12.93 5.49 5.80
N SER A 164 12.61 5.37 4.51
CA SER A 164 12.47 6.50 3.60
C SER A 164 11.24 7.35 3.89
N GLU A 165 10.17 6.74 4.40
CA GLU A 165 8.92 7.38 4.77
C GLU A 165 9.12 8.32 5.97
N GLU A 166 9.78 7.82 7.02
CA GLU A 166 10.18 8.66 8.17
C GLU A 166 11.09 9.81 7.72
N ALA A 167 12.02 9.55 6.79
CA ALA A 167 12.93 10.58 6.30
C ALA A 167 12.17 11.68 5.55
N SER A 168 11.25 11.30 4.66
CA SER A 168 10.40 12.24 3.96
C SER A 168 9.52 13.05 4.91
N GLU A 169 8.96 12.42 5.95
CA GLU A 169 8.14 13.11 6.95
C GLU A 169 8.96 14.13 7.75
N LEU A 170 10.11 13.70 8.31
CA LEU A 170 10.99 14.56 9.10
C LEU A 170 11.52 15.72 8.26
N GLN A 171 11.88 15.47 7.01
CA GLN A 171 12.32 16.50 6.08
C GLN A 171 11.22 17.54 5.82
N GLY A 172 9.99 17.10 5.53
CA GLY A 172 8.87 18.02 5.33
C GLY A 172 8.60 18.89 6.56
N GLN A 173 8.66 18.28 7.76
CA GLN A 173 8.52 19.00 9.03
C GLN A 173 9.63 20.02 9.26
N LEU A 174 10.89 19.63 9.00
CA LEU A 174 12.05 20.51 9.15
C LEU A 174 12.01 21.67 8.15
N SER A 175 11.74 21.38 6.87
CA SER A 175 11.59 22.40 5.82
C SER A 175 10.48 23.39 6.15
N ALA A 176 9.32 22.90 6.60
CA ALA A 176 8.23 23.76 7.04
C ALA A 176 8.64 24.63 8.25
N CYS A 177 9.38 24.07 9.21
CA CYS A 177 9.90 24.81 10.36
C CYS A 177 10.85 25.94 9.92
N LEU A 178 11.80 25.65 9.03
CA LEU A 178 12.79 26.62 8.55
C LEU A 178 12.19 27.68 7.61
N LYS A 179 11.15 27.33 6.85
CA LYS A 179 10.42 28.25 5.96
C LYS A 179 9.48 29.20 6.70
N LYS A 180 9.16 28.95 7.98
CA LYS A 180 8.31 29.86 8.76
C LYS A 180 8.92 31.26 8.72
N PRO A 181 8.11 32.32 8.54
CA PRO A 181 8.61 33.67 8.42
C PRO A 181 9.48 34.02 9.63
N THR A 182 10.78 34.18 9.41
CA THR A 182 11.72 34.81 10.35
C THR A 182 11.36 36.30 10.45
N ILE A 183 10.15 36.62 10.90
CA ILE A 183 9.70 37.99 11.12
C ILE A 183 10.56 38.55 12.24
N GLY A 184 11.46 39.46 11.88
CA GLY A 184 12.22 40.30 12.79
C GLY A 184 13.22 39.54 13.65
N ILE A 185 14.47 39.45 13.18
CA ILE A 185 15.65 39.13 13.99
C ILE A 185 16.00 40.35 14.89
N SER A 186 15.01 40.86 15.60
CA SER A 186 15.15 41.94 16.58
C SER A 186 14.33 41.70 17.85
N GLY A 187 13.74 40.52 18.03
CA GLY A 187 12.93 40.24 19.22
C GLY A 187 12.98 38.78 19.65
N ASP A 188 13.21 38.57 20.95
CA ASP A 188 13.13 37.31 21.71
C ASP A 188 11.79 36.53 21.57
N ALA A 189 10.82 37.08 20.83
CA ALA A 189 9.47 36.57 20.71
C ALA A 189 9.28 35.58 19.53
N SER A 190 10.07 35.67 18.45
CA SER A 190 9.92 34.81 17.26
C SER A 190 10.55 33.42 17.42
N VAL A 191 11.55 33.28 18.31
CA VAL A 191 12.24 32.01 18.61
C VAL A 191 11.39 31.09 19.51
N LYS A 192 10.44 31.64 20.27
CA LYS A 192 9.61 30.87 21.23
C LYS A 192 8.57 29.95 20.58
N ASN A 193 8.24 30.13 19.30
CA ASN A 193 7.30 29.27 18.57
C ASN A 193 7.95 28.03 17.93
N VAL A 194 9.25 27.79 18.16
CA VAL A 194 9.95 26.56 17.74
C VAL A 194 9.84 25.46 18.82
N ASP A 195 9.45 25.82 20.06
CA ASP A 195 9.51 24.93 21.23
C ASP A 195 8.52 23.76 21.23
N GLU A 196 7.35 23.86 20.58
CA GLU A 196 6.36 22.75 20.59
C GLU A 196 6.73 21.60 19.63
N THR A 197 7.68 21.78 18.71
CA THR A 197 8.11 20.76 17.73
C THR A 197 9.53 20.21 17.97
N ASN A 198 10.21 20.70 19.01
CA ASN A 198 11.67 20.62 19.16
C ASN A 198 12.24 19.28 19.62
N SER A 199 11.43 18.33 20.12
CA SER A 199 11.96 17.02 20.54
C SER A 199 12.45 16.18 19.37
N LYS A 200 11.82 16.32 18.20
CA LYS A 200 12.08 15.52 16.99
C LYS A 200 13.36 15.91 16.24
N PHE A 201 13.89 17.13 16.47
CA PHE A 201 15.04 17.66 15.73
C PHE A 201 16.37 17.53 16.49
N ARG A 202 16.36 16.97 17.71
CA ARG A 202 17.54 16.92 18.58
C ARG A 202 18.65 15.99 18.09
N SER A 203 18.33 15.03 17.23
CA SER A 203 19.28 14.06 16.67
C SER A 203 19.95 14.53 15.38
N LEU A 204 19.50 15.64 14.78
CA LEU A 204 20.05 16.16 13.53
C LEU A 204 21.51 16.61 13.71
N LYS A 205 22.38 16.14 12.82
CA LYS A 205 23.74 16.68 12.70
C LYS A 205 23.68 18.00 11.94
N ILE A 206 24.26 19.04 12.51
CA ILE A 206 24.30 20.37 11.90
C ILE A 206 25.72 20.67 11.42
N HIS A 207 25.85 21.00 10.14
CA HIS A 207 27.08 21.46 9.53
C HIS A 207 26.90 22.89 9.06
N ILE A 208 27.80 23.80 9.46
CA ILE A 208 27.82 25.15 8.92
C ILE A 208 28.92 25.26 7.87
N SER A 209 28.54 25.76 6.69
CA SER A 209 29.47 26.20 5.65
C SER A 209 29.22 27.68 5.40
N GLY A 210 30.24 28.52 5.52
CA GLY A 210 30.03 29.95 5.39
C GLY A 210 31.32 30.71 5.24
N ASP A 211 31.21 31.87 4.60
CA ASP A 211 32.32 32.81 4.39
C ASP A 211 32.71 33.58 5.66
N ILE A 212 31.90 33.43 6.71
CA ILE A 212 32.05 34.11 8.00
C ILE A 212 32.28 33.09 9.09
N LYS A 213 33.33 33.31 9.88
CA LYS A 213 33.61 32.48 11.05
C LYS A 213 32.61 32.79 12.17
N LEU A 214 31.78 31.81 12.51
CA LEU A 214 30.83 31.91 13.61
C LEU A 214 31.52 31.74 14.97
N SER A 215 30.91 32.29 16.02
CA SER A 215 31.44 32.33 17.40
C SER A 215 31.25 30.98 18.08
N THR A 216 30.17 30.29 17.73
CA THR A 216 29.71 29.03 18.30
C THR A 216 29.37 28.05 17.17
N VAL A 217 29.58 26.77 17.43
CA VAL A 217 29.17 25.70 16.52
C VAL A 217 27.73 25.32 16.90
N PRO A 218 26.74 25.58 16.03
CA PRO A 218 25.34 25.35 16.37
C PRO A 218 25.05 23.86 16.50
N ARG A 219 24.23 23.49 17.49
CA ARG A 219 23.81 22.10 17.73
C ARG A 219 22.30 21.92 17.63
N THR A 220 21.54 23.01 17.64
CA THR A 220 20.09 22.99 17.45
C THR A 220 19.65 23.95 16.34
N VAL A 221 18.38 23.85 15.94
CA VAL A 221 17.75 24.78 14.99
C VAL A 221 17.80 26.21 15.54
N GLU A 222 17.59 26.42 16.83
CA GLU A 222 17.68 27.74 17.48
C GLU A 222 19.10 28.31 17.40
N ASP A 223 20.12 27.48 17.62
CA ASP A 223 21.50 27.91 17.52
C ASP A 223 21.83 28.40 16.11
N VAL A 224 21.23 27.80 15.08
CA VAL A 224 21.39 28.26 13.68
C VAL A 224 20.75 29.64 13.49
N PHE A 225 19.53 29.87 13.99
CA PHE A 225 18.91 31.19 13.92
C PHE A 225 19.71 32.26 14.69
N LYS A 226 20.24 31.92 15.87
CA LYS A 226 21.14 32.81 16.62
C LYS A 226 22.42 33.08 15.85
N ALA A 227 23.04 32.06 15.28
CA ALA A 227 24.24 32.23 14.45
C ALA A 227 23.97 33.15 13.25
N PHE A 228 22.82 33.01 12.60
CA PHE A 228 22.43 33.89 11.48
C PHE A 228 22.23 35.33 11.93
N SER A 229 21.75 35.57 13.15
CA SER A 229 21.63 36.92 13.72
C SER A 229 22.97 37.63 13.96
N GLU A 230 24.07 36.88 14.11
CA GLU A 230 25.42 37.45 14.26
C GLU A 230 26.10 37.79 12.92
N VAL A 231 25.58 37.29 11.80
CA VAL A 231 26.20 37.48 10.48
C VAL A 231 26.33 38.96 10.10
N PRO A 232 25.31 39.82 10.27
CA PRO A 232 25.43 41.24 9.92
C PRO A 232 26.55 41.97 10.68
N SER A 233 26.70 41.74 11.98
CA SER A 233 27.72 42.41 12.78
C SER A 233 29.13 41.96 12.38
N LYS A 234 29.33 40.67 12.14
CA LYS A 234 30.62 40.12 11.68
C LYS A 234 30.98 40.54 10.27
N LEU A 235 29.99 40.75 9.40
CA LEU A 235 30.23 41.21 8.04
C LEU A 235 30.77 42.65 8.03
N ASN A 236 30.32 43.50 8.96
CA ASN A 236 30.85 44.86 9.12
C ASN A 236 32.35 44.90 9.47
N GLU A 237 32.89 43.85 10.10
CA GLU A 237 34.32 43.73 10.44
C GLU A 237 35.17 43.25 9.25
N LEU A 238 34.55 42.76 8.18
CA LEU A 238 35.23 42.16 7.02
C LEU A 238 35.28 43.12 5.82
N ASN A 239 36.49 43.41 5.33
CA ASN A 239 36.73 44.16 4.10
C ASN A 239 36.00 45.52 4.08
N ASP A 240 36.16 46.31 5.15
CA ASP A 240 35.49 47.62 5.33
C ASP A 240 33.96 47.55 5.16
N GLY A 241 33.36 46.47 5.67
CA GLY A 241 31.94 46.17 5.58
C GLY A 241 31.45 45.75 4.20
N LYS A 242 32.35 45.48 3.23
CA LYS A 242 31.98 44.84 1.96
C LYS A 242 31.74 43.33 2.15
N GLY A 243 32.53 42.65 2.95
CA GLY A 243 32.50 41.18 3.01
C GLY A 243 33.24 40.52 1.83
N GLN A 244 32.77 39.34 1.43
CA GLN A 244 33.31 38.48 0.37
C GLN A 244 32.59 38.67 -0.98
N GLN A 245 33.16 38.10 -2.04
CA GLN A 245 32.63 38.22 -3.40
C GLN A 245 31.47 37.23 -3.62
N LEU A 246 30.33 37.73 -4.10
CA LEU A 246 29.13 36.92 -4.34
C LEU A 246 28.78 36.75 -5.81
N GLU A 247 28.95 37.81 -6.61
CA GLU A 247 28.58 37.85 -8.03
C GLU A 247 29.54 38.77 -8.79
N PHE A 248 29.93 38.33 -9.98
CA PHE A 248 30.71 39.09 -10.95
C PHE A 248 29.82 39.59 -12.08
N GLU A 249 29.96 40.86 -12.45
CA GLU A 249 29.45 41.41 -13.70
C GLU A 249 30.56 41.38 -14.75
N LEU A 250 30.33 40.63 -15.82
CA LEU A 250 31.27 40.35 -16.89
C LEU A 250 30.91 41.15 -18.14
N TYR A 251 31.92 41.73 -18.77
CA TYR A 251 31.79 42.51 -20.00
C TYR A 251 32.60 41.91 -21.14
N PRO A 252 32.04 41.76 -22.36
CA PRO A 252 32.76 41.14 -23.47
C PRO A 252 34.03 41.90 -23.87
N LEU A 253 35.14 41.19 -24.05
CA LEU A 253 36.41 41.80 -24.50
C LEU A 253 36.29 42.43 -25.89
N LYS A 254 35.47 41.85 -26.76
CA LYS A 254 35.14 42.40 -28.09
C LYS A 254 34.52 43.80 -27.98
N ARG A 255 33.65 44.04 -26.98
CA ARG A 255 33.08 45.37 -26.71
C ARG A 255 34.11 46.30 -26.10
N MET A 256 34.96 45.83 -25.19
CA MET A 256 36.06 46.66 -24.66
C MET A 256 36.98 47.16 -25.77
N ALA A 257 37.39 46.29 -26.69
CA ALA A 257 38.24 46.68 -27.81
C ALA A 257 37.57 47.72 -28.73
N GLN A 258 36.26 47.60 -28.99
CA GLN A 258 35.51 48.63 -29.73
C GLN A 258 35.53 49.98 -29.03
N ILE A 259 35.35 50.00 -27.71
CA ILE A 259 35.42 51.22 -26.91
C ILE A 259 36.82 51.82 -27.11
N PHE A 260 37.88 51.03 -26.87
CA PHE A 260 39.28 51.44 -27.01
C PHE A 260 39.77 51.69 -28.43
N LYS A 261 38.92 51.53 -29.45
CA LYS A 261 39.29 51.59 -30.87
C LYS A 261 40.50 50.70 -31.19
N TYR A 262 40.59 49.57 -30.51
CA TYR A 262 41.60 48.54 -30.73
C TYR A 262 41.03 47.46 -31.63
N GLU A 263 41.78 47.06 -32.65
CA GLU A 263 41.40 45.99 -33.58
C GLU A 263 41.96 44.66 -33.05
N ILE A 264 41.07 43.73 -32.71
CA ILE A 264 41.46 42.41 -32.22
C ILE A 264 41.83 41.53 -33.41
N SER A 265 43.01 40.91 -33.35
CA SER A 265 43.52 40.02 -34.40
C SER A 265 42.97 38.59 -34.32
N ILE A 266 42.56 38.16 -33.12
CA ILE A 266 42.03 36.82 -32.87
C ILE A 266 40.50 36.72 -32.98
N GLN A 267 40.01 35.64 -33.60
CA GLN A 267 38.59 35.32 -33.62
C GLN A 267 38.22 34.48 -32.40
N ARG A 268 37.26 34.97 -31.60
CA ARG A 268 36.67 34.24 -30.48
C ARG A 268 35.25 33.88 -30.83
N VAL A 269 34.96 32.58 -30.87
CA VAL A 269 33.58 32.10 -31.00
C VAL A 269 33.02 31.90 -29.60
N ILE A 270 31.86 32.50 -29.35
CA ILE A 270 31.05 32.30 -28.15
C ILE A 270 29.69 31.82 -28.61
N LYS A 271 29.55 30.50 -28.71
CA LYS A 271 28.25 29.84 -28.87
C LYS A 271 27.82 29.34 -27.49
N ASP A 272 26.53 29.18 -27.27
CA ASP A 272 26.05 28.42 -26.10
C ASP A 272 25.24 27.23 -26.58
N VAL A 273 25.08 26.25 -25.70
CA VAL A 273 24.24 25.07 -25.97
C VAL A 273 22.78 25.51 -26.10
N SER A 274 22.04 24.98 -27.07
CA SER A 274 20.62 25.29 -27.22
C SER A 274 19.81 24.99 -25.94
N ILE A 275 18.79 25.81 -25.68
CA ILE A 275 17.95 25.72 -24.47
C ILE A 275 17.33 24.31 -24.32
N TYR A 276 16.95 23.69 -25.43
CA TYR A 276 16.43 22.32 -25.45
C TYR A 276 17.46 21.31 -24.91
N LEU A 277 18.70 21.39 -25.40
CA LEU A 277 19.77 20.51 -24.93
C LEU A 277 20.22 20.83 -23.51
N MET A 278 20.20 22.10 -23.09
CA MET A 278 20.47 22.46 -21.69
C MET A 278 19.52 21.74 -20.73
N SER A 279 18.21 21.74 -21.03
CA SER A 279 17.24 21.00 -20.21
C SER A 279 17.54 19.50 -20.20
N ARG A 280 17.84 18.92 -21.36
CA ARG A 280 18.17 17.48 -21.47
C ARG A 280 19.45 17.11 -20.71
N LEU A 281 20.45 17.98 -20.71
CA LEU A 281 21.67 17.83 -19.93
C LEU A 281 21.41 17.88 -18.43
N GLU A 282 20.65 18.88 -17.96
CA GLU A 282 20.24 18.97 -16.56
C GLU A 282 19.55 17.68 -16.10
N ASP A 283 18.60 17.17 -16.88
CA ASP A 283 17.86 15.95 -16.56
C ASP A 283 18.79 14.72 -16.57
N THR A 284 19.76 14.66 -17.48
CA THR A 284 20.76 13.59 -17.56
C THR A 284 21.67 13.57 -16.33
N PHE A 285 22.17 14.73 -15.91
CA PHE A 285 22.98 14.84 -14.70
C PHE A 285 22.19 14.41 -13.45
N GLU A 286 20.92 14.78 -13.35
CA GLU A 286 20.05 14.34 -12.25
C GLU A 286 19.79 12.83 -12.29
N GLN A 287 19.63 12.24 -13.48
CA GLN A 287 19.50 10.79 -13.64
C GLN A 287 20.74 10.03 -13.14
N ILE A 288 21.96 10.57 -13.37
CA ILE A 288 23.21 9.98 -12.85
C ILE A 288 23.21 9.96 -11.31
N ILE A 289 22.78 11.05 -10.67
CA ILE A 289 22.69 11.13 -9.21
C ILE A 289 21.63 10.16 -8.69
N ARG A 290 20.46 10.13 -9.34
CA ARG A 290 19.34 9.26 -8.96
C ARG A 290 19.68 7.77 -9.09
N SER A 291 20.36 7.36 -10.16
CA SER A 291 20.74 5.96 -10.35
C SER A 291 21.69 5.47 -9.25
N LYS A 292 22.64 6.31 -8.84
CA LYS A 292 23.53 6.03 -7.70
C LYS A 292 22.75 5.92 -6.39
N ARG A 293 21.79 6.83 -6.15
CA ARG A 293 20.89 6.77 -4.98
C ARG A 293 20.09 5.47 -4.95
N MET A 294 19.51 5.06 -6.08
CA MET A 294 18.77 3.80 -6.20
C MET A 294 19.65 2.57 -5.86
N LEU A 295 20.90 2.54 -6.30
CA LEU A 295 21.83 1.46 -5.96
C LEU A 295 22.17 1.45 -4.47
N ASN A 296 22.38 2.62 -3.86
CA ASN A 296 22.63 2.72 -2.43
C ASN A 296 21.41 2.31 -1.60
N ASP A 297 20.20 2.70 -2.01
CA ASP A 297 18.94 2.27 -1.36
C ASP A 297 18.80 0.75 -1.38
N PHE A 298 19.14 0.15 -2.53
CA PHE A 298 19.16 -1.30 -2.66
C PHE A 298 20.22 -1.94 -1.76
N LEU A 299 21.44 -1.42 -1.77
CA LEU A 299 22.54 -1.89 -0.93
C LEU A 299 22.22 -1.80 0.56
N ASP A 300 21.54 -0.75 1.00
CA ASP A 300 21.14 -0.56 2.39
C ASP A 300 20.19 -1.67 2.87
N LYS A 301 19.25 -2.12 2.01
CA LYS A 301 18.36 -3.25 2.31
C LYS A 301 19.11 -4.57 2.42
N VAL A 302 20.19 -4.70 1.64
CA VAL A 302 20.90 -5.95 1.37
C VAL A 302 22.05 -6.20 2.35
N THR A 303 22.80 -5.15 2.68
CA THR A 303 24.01 -5.20 3.50
C THR A 303 23.83 -5.96 4.82
N PRO A 304 22.70 -5.83 5.55
CA PRO A 304 22.49 -6.60 6.78
C PRO A 304 22.51 -8.13 6.59
N TRP A 305 22.22 -8.59 5.36
CA TRP A 305 22.14 -10.01 5.00
C TRP A 305 23.33 -10.49 4.18
N GLN A 306 24.37 -9.66 3.98
CA GLN A 306 25.47 -9.97 3.05
C GLN A 306 26.13 -11.33 3.31
N ASP A 307 26.31 -11.73 4.58
CA ASP A 307 26.96 -12.99 4.96
C ASP A 307 26.09 -14.23 4.69
N TRP A 308 24.84 -14.02 4.26
CA TRP A 308 23.77 -14.99 4.09
C TRP A 308 23.27 -15.04 2.65
N LEU A 309 23.96 -14.34 1.75
CA LEU A 309 23.67 -14.30 0.33
C LEU A 309 24.78 -15.05 -0.42
N ALA A 310 24.46 -15.51 -1.63
CA ALA A 310 25.42 -16.20 -2.47
C ALA A 310 26.60 -15.26 -2.82
N SER A 311 27.83 -15.80 -2.78
CA SER A 311 29.07 -15.05 -3.03
C SER A 311 29.05 -14.30 -4.36
N ASP A 312 28.60 -14.97 -5.42
CA ASP A 312 28.60 -14.44 -6.79
C ASP A 312 27.72 -13.21 -6.92
N TRP A 313 26.66 -13.14 -6.10
CA TRP A 313 25.73 -12.02 -6.09
C TRP A 313 26.30 -10.81 -5.33
N ILE A 314 26.96 -11.05 -4.20
CA ILE A 314 27.72 -10.00 -3.50
C ILE A 314 28.80 -9.44 -4.42
N GLU A 315 29.55 -10.30 -5.12
CA GLU A 315 30.55 -9.90 -6.09
C GLU A 315 29.94 -9.05 -7.23
N ALA A 316 28.79 -9.45 -7.76
CA ALA A 316 28.10 -8.71 -8.82
C ALA A 316 27.71 -7.28 -8.38
N ILE A 317 27.18 -7.11 -7.17
CA ILE A 317 26.76 -5.79 -6.68
C ILE A 317 27.96 -4.93 -6.31
N THR A 318 28.97 -5.48 -5.64
CA THR A 318 30.20 -4.75 -5.32
C THR A 318 30.88 -4.29 -6.60
N THR A 319 30.98 -5.16 -7.61
CA THR A 319 31.52 -4.82 -8.94
C THR A 319 30.72 -3.71 -9.60
N LYS A 320 29.38 -3.77 -9.54
CA LYS A 320 28.51 -2.70 -10.06
C LYS A 320 28.77 -1.37 -9.37
N GLN A 321 28.86 -1.36 -8.03
CA GLN A 321 29.11 -0.15 -7.25
C GLN A 321 30.44 0.50 -7.61
N THR A 322 31.52 -0.28 -7.72
CA THR A 322 32.85 0.23 -8.10
C THR A 322 32.85 0.77 -9.53
N ASN A 323 32.24 0.04 -10.47
CA ASN A 323 32.19 0.45 -11.88
C ASN A 323 31.36 1.71 -12.10
N LEU A 324 30.26 1.89 -11.35
CA LEU A 324 29.35 3.02 -11.51
C LEU A 324 30.05 4.37 -11.27
N ASN A 325 30.89 4.46 -10.23
CA ASN A 325 31.62 5.68 -9.92
C ASN A 325 32.60 6.07 -11.06
N ARG A 326 33.30 5.09 -11.63
CA ARG A 326 34.21 5.32 -12.75
C ARG A 326 33.44 5.80 -13.99
N ILE A 327 32.37 5.09 -14.36
CA ILE A 327 31.54 5.42 -15.52
C ILE A 327 30.90 6.80 -15.37
N GLN A 328 30.48 7.17 -14.16
CA GLN A 328 29.99 8.50 -13.85
C GLN A 328 31.05 9.56 -14.18
N ILE A 329 32.26 9.43 -13.64
CA ILE A 329 33.35 10.38 -13.89
C ILE A 329 33.66 10.49 -15.38
N ASP A 330 33.78 9.35 -16.07
CA ASP A 330 34.04 9.29 -17.51
C ASP A 330 32.94 10.00 -18.32
N THR A 331 31.66 9.77 -17.96
CA THR A 331 30.50 10.38 -18.62
C THR A 331 30.45 11.90 -18.40
N LEU A 332 30.64 12.36 -17.16
CA LEU A 332 30.66 13.79 -16.83
C LEU A 332 31.80 14.52 -17.56
N HIS A 333 32.98 13.91 -17.62
CA HIS A 333 34.12 14.46 -18.35
C HIS A 333 33.86 14.58 -19.85
N GLN A 334 33.26 13.56 -20.48
CA GLN A 334 32.89 13.60 -21.90
C GLN A 334 31.85 14.69 -22.18
N LEU A 335 30.82 14.81 -21.34
CA LEU A 335 29.81 15.85 -21.44
C LEU A 335 30.43 17.25 -21.31
N GLY A 336 31.26 17.48 -20.28
CA GLY A 336 31.96 18.75 -20.09
C GLY A 336 32.82 19.13 -21.28
N THR A 337 33.62 18.18 -21.79
CA THR A 337 34.47 18.41 -22.96
C THR A 337 33.65 18.83 -24.18
N LEU A 338 32.52 18.16 -24.45
CA LEU A 338 31.65 18.51 -25.57
C LEU A 338 30.97 19.87 -25.38
N ILE A 339 30.51 20.19 -24.17
CA ILE A 339 29.93 21.50 -23.84
C ILE A 339 30.94 22.61 -24.14
N GLU A 340 32.20 22.45 -23.70
CA GLU A 340 33.25 23.42 -23.98
C GLU A 340 33.55 23.56 -25.48
N GLN A 341 33.68 22.44 -26.21
CA GLN A 341 33.93 22.44 -27.66
C GLN A 341 32.79 23.09 -28.45
N ILE A 342 31.53 22.83 -28.08
CA ILE A 342 30.35 23.47 -28.68
C ILE A 342 30.41 24.97 -28.44
N ARG A 343 30.74 25.40 -27.22
CA ARG A 343 30.83 26.83 -26.87
C ARG A 343 31.96 27.55 -27.59
N ARG A 344 33.05 26.83 -27.89
CA ARG A 344 34.16 27.28 -28.75
C ARG A 344 33.82 27.24 -30.24
N GLY A 345 32.66 26.68 -30.64
CA GLY A 345 32.27 26.51 -32.03
C GLY A 345 33.10 25.46 -32.79
N GLU A 346 33.82 24.60 -32.07
CA GLU A 346 34.67 23.54 -32.65
C GLU A 346 33.85 22.32 -33.06
N VAL A 347 32.71 22.11 -32.39
CA VAL A 347 31.83 20.94 -32.57
C VAL A 347 30.37 21.38 -32.60
N ASP A 348 29.57 20.66 -33.39
CA ASP A 348 28.12 20.85 -33.45
C ASP A 348 27.37 20.07 -32.36
N GLU A 349 26.18 20.55 -32.02
CA GLU A 349 25.30 19.98 -31.00
C GLU A 349 24.84 18.54 -31.30
N ASN A 350 24.97 18.05 -32.55
CA ASN A 350 24.67 16.66 -32.87
C ASN A 350 25.51 15.66 -32.05
N LYS A 351 26.79 15.94 -31.79
CA LYS A 351 27.64 15.00 -31.03
C LYS A 351 27.19 14.83 -29.58
N ILE A 352 26.75 15.91 -28.94
CA ILE A 352 26.23 15.82 -27.57
C ILE A 352 24.86 15.13 -27.56
N THR A 353 24.05 15.34 -28.60
CA THR A 353 22.76 14.64 -28.78
C THR A 353 22.96 13.13 -28.87
N GLU A 354 23.89 12.66 -29.72
CA GLU A 354 24.24 11.25 -29.84
C GLU A 354 24.71 10.63 -28.51
N LEU A 355 25.50 11.37 -27.74
CA LEU A 355 25.98 10.91 -26.43
C LEU A 355 24.83 10.79 -25.40
N LEU A 356 23.88 11.72 -25.43
CA LEU A 356 22.68 11.67 -24.59
C LEU A 356 21.75 10.52 -25.01
N ASP A 357 21.56 10.28 -26.31
CA ASP A 357 20.78 9.13 -26.81
C ASP A 357 21.39 7.78 -26.38
N ASN A 358 22.72 7.67 -26.46
CA ASN A 358 23.44 6.49 -25.96
C ASN A 358 23.38 6.39 -24.42
N PHE A 359 23.34 7.52 -23.71
CA PHE A 359 23.15 7.53 -22.27
C PHE A 359 21.83 6.88 -21.87
N ASP A 360 20.73 7.34 -22.48
CA ASP A 360 19.37 6.89 -22.16
C ASP A 360 19.19 5.37 -22.41
N THR A 361 19.87 4.83 -23.42
CA THR A 361 19.72 3.44 -23.87
C THR A 361 20.70 2.46 -23.22
N ASN A 362 21.99 2.82 -23.14
CA ASN A 362 23.07 1.87 -22.89
C ASN A 362 23.94 2.22 -21.68
N ASN A 363 23.94 3.47 -21.21
CA ASN A 363 24.87 3.87 -20.15
C ASN A 363 24.48 3.25 -18.80
N PRO A 364 25.41 2.59 -18.09
CA PRO A 364 25.13 1.98 -16.78
C PRO A 364 24.70 2.95 -15.67
N CYS A 365 24.95 4.25 -15.83
CA CYS A 365 24.53 5.32 -14.93
C CYS A 365 23.13 5.87 -15.24
N SER A 366 22.45 5.38 -16.30
CA SER A 366 21.07 5.78 -16.56
C SER A 366 20.10 5.11 -15.59
N VAL A 367 18.98 5.76 -15.32
CA VAL A 367 17.93 5.21 -14.45
C VAL A 367 17.33 3.94 -15.05
N VAL A 368 17.23 3.86 -16.39
CA VAL A 368 16.74 2.68 -17.11
C VAL A 368 17.66 1.48 -16.90
N SER A 369 18.96 1.66 -17.11
CA SER A 369 19.96 0.61 -16.88
C SER A 369 20.02 0.18 -15.41
N MET A 370 19.87 1.12 -14.49
CA MET A 370 19.81 0.82 -13.06
C MET A 370 18.56 0.01 -12.71
N ARG A 371 17.39 0.43 -13.21
CA ARG A 371 16.14 -0.31 -12.97
C ARG A 371 16.22 -1.74 -13.48
N ARG A 372 16.71 -1.94 -14.71
CA ARG A 372 16.94 -3.29 -15.27
C ARG A 372 17.85 -4.13 -14.38
N PHE A 373 18.97 -3.55 -13.92
CA PHE A 373 19.88 -4.23 -13.00
C PHE A 373 19.18 -4.61 -11.68
N LEU A 374 18.38 -3.72 -11.10
CA LEU A 374 17.63 -4.01 -9.88
C LEU A 374 16.54 -5.07 -10.11
N GLU A 375 15.87 -5.07 -11.26
CA GLU A 375 14.88 -6.07 -11.66
C GLU A 375 15.53 -7.45 -11.84
N GLU A 376 16.66 -7.54 -12.54
CA GLU A 376 17.45 -8.77 -12.70
C GLU A 376 17.92 -9.33 -11.34
N ASN A 377 18.12 -8.46 -10.34
CA ASN A 377 18.54 -8.82 -8.99
C ASN A 377 17.40 -8.84 -7.96
N SER A 378 16.15 -8.63 -8.38
CA SER A 378 14.98 -8.48 -7.50
C SER A 378 14.59 -9.77 -6.77
N ARG A 379 14.93 -10.93 -7.33
CA ARG A 379 14.64 -12.26 -6.74
C ARG A 379 15.13 -12.39 -5.30
N ASN A 380 16.33 -11.87 -5.01
CA ASN A 380 16.88 -11.87 -3.66
C ASN A 380 16.32 -10.74 -2.79
N THR A 381 15.91 -9.62 -3.39
CA THR A 381 15.31 -8.48 -2.67
C THR A 381 14.02 -8.86 -1.98
N ILE A 382 13.13 -9.57 -2.67
CA ILE A 382 11.83 -9.93 -2.08
C ILE A 382 12.01 -10.90 -0.91
N LYS A 383 12.95 -11.83 -1.04
CA LYS A 383 13.35 -12.72 0.05
C LYS A 383 13.94 -11.97 1.23
N ILE A 384 14.82 -11.00 0.97
CA ILE A 384 15.39 -10.12 2.00
C ILE A 384 14.29 -9.31 2.70
N GLU A 385 13.30 -8.80 1.96
CA GLU A 385 12.15 -8.09 2.53
C GLU A 385 11.32 -9.00 3.44
N ALA A 386 11.07 -10.25 3.02
CA ALA A 386 10.40 -11.25 3.85
C ALA A 386 11.20 -11.60 5.12
N LEU A 387 12.52 -11.78 5.01
CA LEU A 387 13.39 -12.04 6.16
C LEU A 387 13.46 -10.84 7.13
N ASN A 388 13.49 -9.61 6.59
CA ASN A 388 13.41 -8.38 7.38
C ASN A 388 12.09 -8.30 8.14
N GLU A 389 10.97 -8.64 7.50
CA GLU A 389 9.66 -8.66 8.14
C GLU A 389 9.62 -9.64 9.31
N ILE A 390 10.10 -10.87 9.11
CA ILE A 390 10.15 -11.86 10.19
C ILE A 390 11.06 -11.36 11.30
N CYS A 391 12.28 -10.92 10.98
CA CYS A 391 13.25 -10.43 11.96
C CYS A 391 12.69 -9.28 12.81
N ARG A 392 12.01 -8.31 12.18
CA ARG A 392 11.34 -7.20 12.87
C ARG A 392 10.34 -7.73 13.89
N PHE A 393 9.47 -8.65 13.50
CA PHE A 393 8.48 -9.21 14.44
C PHE A 393 9.13 -10.00 15.59
N LEU A 394 10.24 -10.68 15.33
CA LEU A 394 10.99 -11.38 16.38
C LEU A 394 11.63 -10.40 17.38
N GLN A 395 12.15 -9.27 16.89
CA GLN A 395 12.75 -8.23 17.74
C GLN A 395 11.72 -7.48 18.58
N GLU A 396 10.58 -7.11 17.97
CA GLU A 396 9.45 -6.45 18.65
C GLU A 396 8.95 -7.30 19.83
N ALA A 397 8.80 -8.60 19.62
CA ALA A 397 8.34 -9.54 20.64
C ALA A 397 9.33 -9.63 21.82
N LYS A 398 10.64 -9.64 21.54
CA LYS A 398 11.70 -9.65 22.59
C LYS A 398 11.86 -8.33 23.35
N GLY A 399 11.18 -7.25 22.94
CA GLY A 399 11.36 -5.91 23.53
C GLY A 399 12.74 -5.30 23.27
N GLU A 400 13.48 -5.77 22.26
CA GLU A 400 14.79 -5.24 21.90
C GLU A 400 14.63 -4.03 20.95
N ASN A 401 15.20 -2.88 21.31
CA ASN A 401 15.26 -1.72 20.41
C ASN A 401 16.11 -2.06 19.17
N GLN A 402 15.67 -1.59 17.99
CA GLN A 402 16.14 -1.88 16.62
C GLN A 402 17.66 -1.63 16.32
N GLN A 403 18.53 -1.43 17.31
CA GLN A 403 19.93 -1.02 17.11
C GLN A 403 20.99 -2.13 17.27
N SER A 404 20.62 -3.37 17.59
CA SER A 404 21.58 -4.48 17.67
C SER A 404 21.78 -5.15 16.30
N THR A 405 22.83 -4.72 15.60
CA THR A 405 23.29 -5.29 14.31
C THR A 405 23.67 -6.79 14.36
N GLY A 406 23.60 -7.44 15.52
CA GLY A 406 23.83 -8.87 15.72
C GLY A 406 22.58 -9.78 15.64
N GLY A 407 21.37 -9.22 15.50
CA GLY A 407 20.11 -9.96 15.65
C GLY A 407 19.72 -10.90 14.49
N TYR A 408 20.10 -10.57 13.25
CA TYR A 408 19.70 -11.31 12.04
C TYR A 408 20.24 -12.74 11.99
N SER A 409 21.34 -13.01 12.69
CA SER A 409 21.95 -14.34 12.71
C SER A 409 21.17 -15.39 13.50
N SER A 410 20.34 -14.92 14.44
CA SER A 410 19.65 -15.79 15.38
C SER A 410 18.44 -16.52 14.77
N ILE A 411 17.87 -15.98 13.69
CA ILE A 411 16.69 -16.53 13.04
C ILE A 411 17.02 -17.56 11.96
N LEU A 412 18.11 -17.39 11.23
CA LEU A 412 18.44 -18.30 10.14
C LEU A 412 19.12 -19.58 10.66
N PHE A 413 18.93 -20.66 9.93
CA PHE A 413 19.45 -21.97 10.31
C PHE A 413 20.99 -21.99 10.23
N PRO A 414 21.70 -22.58 11.22
CA PRO A 414 23.16 -22.56 11.25
C PRO A 414 23.80 -23.22 10.03
N LYS A 415 24.83 -22.60 9.45
CA LYS A 415 25.63 -23.19 8.37
C LYS A 415 26.31 -24.49 8.84
N ASN A 416 26.61 -25.38 7.90
CA ASN A 416 27.36 -26.63 8.13
C ASN A 416 26.75 -27.53 9.22
N THR A 417 25.43 -27.46 9.42
CA THR A 417 24.70 -28.26 10.39
C THR A 417 23.56 -29.00 9.68
N THR A 418 23.39 -30.30 9.94
CA THR A 418 22.22 -31.06 9.46
C THR A 418 21.00 -30.81 10.35
N ILE A 419 19.78 -30.94 9.83
CA ILE A 419 18.55 -30.85 10.63
C ILE A 419 18.60 -31.82 11.82
N GLN A 420 18.97 -33.08 11.59
CA GLN A 420 18.98 -34.08 12.66
C GLN A 420 19.96 -33.73 13.80
N SER A 421 21.18 -33.29 13.47
CA SER A 421 22.15 -32.83 14.47
C SER A 421 21.62 -31.64 15.27
N PHE A 422 20.95 -30.69 14.62
CA PHE A 422 20.33 -29.55 15.28
C PHE A 422 19.19 -29.96 16.22
N LEU A 423 18.32 -30.89 15.80
CA LEU A 423 17.22 -31.40 16.62
C LEU A 423 17.75 -32.15 17.86
N ASN A 424 18.77 -33.01 17.68
CA ASN A 424 19.39 -33.75 18.79
C ASN A 424 20.00 -32.81 19.84
N LYS A 425 20.69 -31.75 19.39
CA LYS A 425 21.29 -30.75 20.28
C LYS A 425 20.24 -29.95 21.07
N ASN A 426 19.03 -29.81 20.54
CA ASN A 426 17.97 -28.99 21.11
C ASN A 426 16.74 -29.81 21.55
N HIS A 427 16.91 -31.11 21.86
CA HIS A 427 15.82 -32.05 22.10
C HIS A 427 14.81 -31.64 23.18
N ASP A 428 15.22 -30.86 24.18
CA ASP A 428 14.33 -30.37 25.25
C ASP A 428 13.39 -29.23 24.83
N ASN A 429 13.54 -28.70 23.60
CA ASN A 429 12.80 -27.55 23.10
C ASN A 429 11.77 -27.98 22.04
N ASP A 430 10.72 -27.17 21.90
CA ASP A 430 9.85 -27.24 20.73
C ASP A 430 10.49 -26.41 19.60
N ILE A 431 10.63 -26.99 18.41
CA ILE A 431 11.42 -26.42 17.32
C ILE A 431 10.52 -26.23 16.10
N TYR A 432 10.49 -25.02 15.56
CA TYR A 432 9.78 -24.65 14.35
C TYR A 432 10.78 -24.26 13.27
N LEU A 433 10.76 -24.99 12.15
CA LEU A 433 11.64 -24.75 11.00
C LEU A 433 10.79 -24.27 9.82
N LEU A 434 10.91 -22.99 9.46
CA LEU A 434 10.29 -22.45 8.25
C LEU A 434 11.21 -22.71 7.06
N HIS A 435 10.78 -23.58 6.15
CA HIS A 435 11.52 -23.90 4.93
C HIS A 435 11.13 -22.95 3.80
N ILE A 436 12.13 -22.31 3.21
CA ILE A 436 11.96 -21.34 2.13
C ILE A 436 12.89 -21.59 0.95
N SER A 437 12.44 -21.22 -0.25
CA SER A 437 13.23 -21.10 -1.48
C SER A 437 12.55 -20.13 -2.45
N ASN A 438 13.34 -19.37 -3.19
CA ASN A 438 12.86 -18.45 -4.24
C ASN A 438 11.94 -19.16 -5.24
N LYS A 439 12.27 -20.40 -5.63
CA LYS A 439 11.44 -21.20 -6.56
C LYS A 439 10.03 -21.45 -6.03
N TRP A 440 9.89 -21.69 -4.72
CA TRP A 440 8.61 -21.95 -4.09
C TRP A 440 7.74 -20.71 -3.97
N LYS A 441 8.36 -19.53 -3.81
CA LYS A 441 7.65 -18.26 -3.89
C LYS A 441 7.11 -18.04 -5.30
N GLU A 442 7.94 -18.22 -6.33
CA GLU A 442 7.53 -18.04 -7.73
C GLU A 442 6.40 -18.99 -8.12
N SER A 443 6.40 -20.23 -7.59
CA SER A 443 5.34 -21.20 -7.87
C SER A 443 4.04 -20.95 -7.10
N ASP A 444 4.11 -20.48 -5.85
CA ASP A 444 2.94 -20.26 -4.98
C ASP A 444 3.19 -19.14 -3.96
N GLU A 445 3.04 -17.90 -4.43
CA GLU A 445 3.23 -16.71 -3.61
C GLU A 445 2.22 -16.62 -2.46
N ARG A 446 0.99 -17.11 -2.64
CA ARG A 446 -0.04 -17.09 -1.59
C ARG A 446 0.38 -17.97 -0.42
N ASN A 447 0.78 -19.22 -0.68
CA ASN A 447 1.26 -20.11 0.38
C ASN A 447 2.52 -19.56 1.05
N TRP A 448 3.45 -18.96 0.29
CA TRP A 448 4.64 -18.33 0.85
C TRP A 448 4.31 -17.33 1.96
N TYR A 449 3.48 -16.32 1.67
CA TYR A 449 3.10 -15.31 2.67
C TYR A 449 2.27 -15.89 3.80
N LYS A 450 1.42 -16.89 3.50
CA LYS A 450 0.63 -17.59 4.52
C LYS A 450 1.51 -18.28 5.57
N GLN A 451 2.52 -19.03 5.13
CA GLN A 451 3.45 -19.71 6.05
C GLN A 451 4.29 -18.72 6.85
N ILE A 452 4.73 -17.62 6.24
CA ILE A 452 5.48 -16.57 6.95
C ILE A 452 4.64 -15.92 8.06
N ARG A 453 3.38 -15.60 7.76
CA ARG A 453 2.44 -15.04 8.75
C ARG A 453 2.16 -16.04 9.87
N LEU A 454 1.93 -17.31 9.54
CA LEU A 454 1.77 -18.35 10.56
C LEU A 454 3.01 -18.46 11.45
N PHE A 455 4.20 -18.58 10.86
CA PHE A 455 5.46 -18.69 11.59
C PHE A 455 5.67 -17.52 12.57
N THR A 456 5.33 -16.30 12.13
CA THR A 456 5.37 -15.09 12.95
C THR A 456 4.37 -15.14 14.11
N SER A 457 3.14 -15.57 13.85
CA SER A 457 2.10 -15.70 14.89
C SER A 457 2.44 -16.76 15.94
N LEU A 458 3.03 -17.88 15.52
CA LEU A 458 3.52 -18.93 16.42
C LEU A 458 4.61 -18.41 17.34
N TYR A 459 5.54 -17.61 16.80
CA TYR A 459 6.56 -16.97 17.63
C TYR A 459 5.94 -16.09 18.72
N LYS A 460 5.00 -15.21 18.36
CA LYS A 460 4.34 -14.28 19.30
C LYS A 460 3.55 -15.00 20.40
N SER A 461 2.85 -16.08 20.05
CA SER A 461 2.04 -16.85 21.02
C SER A 461 2.87 -17.66 22.02
N GLN A 462 4.05 -18.15 21.61
CA GLN A 462 4.90 -18.99 22.47
C GLN A 462 5.70 -18.19 23.51
N GLU A 463 5.93 -16.88 23.31
CA GLU A 463 6.49 -16.02 24.37
C GLU A 463 5.57 -15.84 25.59
N GLN A 464 4.26 -16.05 25.41
CA GLN A 464 3.26 -15.88 26.48
C GLN A 464 3.10 -17.16 27.35
N ASN A 465 3.58 -18.32 26.88
CA ASN A 465 3.44 -19.61 27.57
C ASN A 465 4.78 -20.09 28.16
N GLN A 466 4.86 -20.23 29.49
CA GLN A 466 6.13 -20.45 30.22
C GLN A 466 6.57 -21.92 30.40
N THR A 467 5.91 -22.92 29.79
CA THR A 467 6.12 -24.34 30.14
C THR A 467 7.20 -25.06 29.33
N ARG A 468 7.53 -24.62 28.11
CA ARG A 468 8.69 -25.09 27.31
C ARG A 468 9.25 -23.97 26.44
N LYS A 469 10.57 -23.94 26.26
CA LYS A 469 11.24 -22.97 25.40
C LYS A 469 11.09 -23.39 23.93
N ALA A 470 10.56 -22.49 23.10
CA ALA A 470 10.42 -22.71 21.67
C ALA A 470 11.60 -22.08 20.90
N ILE A 471 12.09 -22.76 19.86
CA ILE A 471 13.17 -22.31 18.98
C ILE A 471 12.63 -22.20 17.55
N PHE A 472 12.79 -21.02 16.97
CA PHE A 472 12.34 -20.71 15.62
C PHE A 472 13.54 -20.53 14.70
N ARG A 473 13.59 -21.27 13.59
CA ARG A 473 14.63 -21.13 12.56
C ARG A 473 14.07 -21.09 11.15
N VAL A 474 14.70 -20.31 10.28
CA VAL A 474 14.42 -20.27 8.84
C VAL A 474 15.48 -21.08 8.10
N VAL A 475 15.04 -22.10 7.38
CA VAL A 475 15.87 -22.96 6.55
C VAL A 475 15.75 -22.51 5.11
N ASP A 476 16.79 -21.87 4.63
CA ASP A 476 16.87 -21.32 3.28
C ASP A 476 17.56 -22.30 2.33
N HIS A 477 16.77 -22.91 1.44
CA HIS A 477 17.24 -23.94 0.51
C HIS A 477 17.89 -23.40 -0.77
N ASP A 478 17.92 -22.08 -0.96
CA ASP A 478 18.76 -21.46 -2.00
C ASP A 478 20.18 -21.20 -1.49
N PHE A 479 20.34 -21.12 -0.17
CA PHE A 479 21.61 -20.90 0.52
C PHE A 479 22.23 -22.20 1.05
N LEU A 480 21.40 -23.08 1.60
CA LEU A 480 21.78 -24.39 2.14
C LEU A 480 21.47 -25.47 1.09
N VAL A 481 22.39 -25.66 0.14
CA VAL A 481 22.16 -26.52 -1.04
C VAL A 481 22.14 -28.01 -0.68
N ASP A 482 22.86 -28.43 0.36
CA ASP A 482 23.07 -29.84 0.73
C ASP A 482 22.22 -30.28 1.94
N MET A 483 20.94 -29.91 1.99
CA MET A 483 20.04 -30.28 3.10
C MET A 483 19.35 -31.63 2.84
N ASP A 484 19.48 -32.56 3.78
CA ASP A 484 18.97 -33.95 3.68
C ASP A 484 17.44 -34.06 3.57
N GLU A 485 16.69 -33.07 4.06
CA GLU A 485 15.22 -33.06 4.06
C GLU A 485 14.66 -31.80 3.40
N LYS A 486 14.67 -31.78 2.07
CA LYS A 486 14.15 -30.66 1.27
C LYS A 486 12.66 -30.88 0.90
N PRO A 487 11.74 -29.99 1.33
CA PRO A 487 10.36 -30.01 0.85
C PRO A 487 10.27 -29.53 -0.61
N ASP A 488 9.08 -29.62 -1.19
CA ASP A 488 8.76 -29.15 -2.55
C ASP A 488 8.05 -27.78 -2.57
N LYS A 489 7.68 -27.25 -1.41
CA LYS A 489 7.00 -25.96 -1.22
C LYS A 489 7.41 -25.27 0.09
N CYS A 490 7.06 -23.99 0.22
CA CYS A 490 7.21 -23.25 1.48
C CYS A 490 6.34 -23.88 2.57
N ILE A 491 6.93 -24.21 3.72
CA ILE A 491 6.26 -25.01 4.76
C ILE A 491 6.96 -24.90 6.12
N ILE A 492 6.21 -25.14 7.19
CA ILE A 492 6.75 -25.18 8.55
C ILE A 492 6.83 -26.62 9.03
N TYR A 493 8.03 -27.06 9.43
CA TYR A 493 8.21 -28.30 10.17
C TYR A 493 8.18 -28.01 11.66
N HIS A 494 7.58 -28.91 12.45
CA HIS A 494 7.60 -28.84 13.90
C HIS A 494 8.18 -30.12 14.48
N ALA A 495 9.14 -29.94 15.37
CA ALA A 495 9.83 -31.02 16.06
C ALA A 495 9.81 -30.80 17.57
N SER A 496 9.72 -31.88 18.32
CA SER A 496 9.90 -31.86 19.77
C SER A 496 10.56 -33.16 20.21
N ARG A 497 11.27 -33.15 21.34
CA ARG A 497 12.02 -34.32 21.83
C ARG A 497 13.03 -34.86 20.81
N GLY A 498 13.59 -33.97 19.98
CA GLY A 498 14.57 -34.31 18.95
C GLY A 498 14.00 -35.00 17.70
N VAL A 499 12.67 -35.10 17.55
CA VAL A 499 12.01 -35.78 16.44
C VAL A 499 11.03 -34.83 15.73
N ILE A 500 11.00 -34.87 14.40
CA ILE A 500 10.02 -34.13 13.60
C ILE A 500 8.65 -34.79 13.77
N ASN A 501 7.71 -34.07 14.38
CA ASN A 501 6.35 -34.52 14.60
C ASN A 501 5.46 -34.26 13.39
N THR A 502 5.67 -33.14 12.70
CA THR A 502 4.95 -32.78 11.48
C THR A 502 5.85 -32.06 10.49
N LYS A 503 5.69 -32.43 9.22
CA LYS A 503 6.32 -31.78 8.06
C LYS A 503 5.37 -30.81 7.34
N ASP A 504 4.15 -30.63 7.84
CA ASP A 504 3.20 -29.59 7.41
C ASP A 504 2.45 -29.09 8.64
N TYR A 505 3.08 -28.19 9.41
CA TYR A 505 2.48 -27.69 10.65
C TYR A 505 1.17 -26.96 10.36
N PHE A 506 1.10 -26.16 9.30
CA PHE A 506 -0.11 -25.43 8.91
C PHE A 506 -1.30 -26.37 8.69
N HIS A 507 -1.12 -27.42 7.87
CA HIS A 507 -2.18 -28.39 7.63
C HIS A 507 -2.50 -29.20 8.89
N SER A 508 -1.48 -29.61 9.65
CA SER A 508 -1.67 -30.36 10.91
C SER A 508 -2.43 -29.56 11.98
N SER A 509 -2.17 -28.25 12.09
CA SER A 509 -2.86 -27.34 13.01
C SER A 509 -4.28 -27.02 12.55
N LEU A 510 -4.50 -26.97 11.24
CA LEU A 510 -5.83 -26.81 10.66
C LEU A 510 -6.69 -28.07 10.77
N VAL A 511 -6.15 -29.28 10.79
CA VAL A 511 -6.98 -30.50 10.81
C VAL A 511 -7.51 -30.85 12.21
N THR A 512 -6.89 -30.32 13.27
CA THR A 512 -7.18 -30.73 14.65
C THR A 512 -7.53 -29.54 15.53
N LEU A 513 -8.80 -29.41 15.90
CA LEU A 513 -9.21 -28.46 16.94
C LEU A 513 -8.80 -28.98 18.31
N SER A 514 -8.30 -28.08 19.17
CA SER A 514 -8.11 -28.41 20.59
C SER A 514 -9.47 -28.52 21.31
N GLN A 515 -9.50 -29.27 22.42
CA GLN A 515 -10.72 -29.36 23.24
C GLN A 515 -11.17 -28.01 23.79
N ASP A 516 -10.24 -27.09 24.02
CA ASP A 516 -10.55 -25.75 24.51
C ASP A 516 -11.13 -24.86 23.41
N GLN A 517 -10.64 -24.96 22.17
CA GLN A 517 -11.23 -24.28 21.00
C GLN A 517 -12.66 -24.76 20.75
N ILE A 518 -12.91 -26.07 20.83
CA ILE A 518 -14.25 -26.64 20.67
C ILE A 518 -15.20 -26.14 21.76
N ARG A 519 -14.74 -26.07 23.01
CA ARG A 519 -15.53 -25.55 24.14
C ARG A 519 -15.82 -24.06 24.00
N ALA A 520 -14.84 -23.27 23.55
CA ALA A 520 -15.00 -21.83 23.31
C ALA A 520 -16.06 -21.59 22.23
N MET A 521 -15.92 -22.20 21.05
CA MET A 521 -16.88 -22.07 19.95
C MET A 521 -18.29 -22.51 20.36
N ARG A 522 -18.40 -23.60 21.13
CA ARG A 522 -19.69 -24.10 21.63
C ARG A 522 -20.35 -23.15 22.63
N THR A 523 -19.57 -22.43 23.42
CA THR A 523 -20.06 -21.47 24.41
C THR A 523 -20.43 -20.15 23.75
N GLU A 524 -19.58 -19.66 22.85
CA GLU A 524 -19.74 -18.38 22.14
C GLU A 524 -20.95 -18.41 21.20
N HIS A 525 -21.08 -19.45 20.39
CA HIS A 525 -22.17 -19.61 19.41
C HIS A 525 -23.36 -20.40 19.97
N LYS A 526 -23.42 -20.57 21.31
CA LYS A 526 -24.49 -21.25 22.06
C LYS A 526 -24.99 -22.56 21.41
N LEU A 527 -24.06 -23.38 20.93
CA LEU A 527 -24.32 -24.67 20.27
C LEU A 527 -24.68 -25.75 21.31
N THR A 528 -25.75 -25.54 22.07
CA THR A 528 -26.16 -26.40 23.19
C THR A 528 -26.52 -27.82 22.75
N ASN A 529 -27.07 -27.95 21.54
CA ASN A 529 -27.55 -29.20 20.95
C ASN A 529 -26.53 -29.92 20.04
N VAL A 530 -25.32 -29.38 19.89
CA VAL A 530 -24.24 -29.98 19.07
C VAL A 530 -23.14 -30.53 19.98
N THR A 531 -22.73 -31.77 19.75
CA THR A 531 -21.67 -32.42 20.53
C THR A 531 -20.27 -31.97 20.06
N ASN A 532 -19.28 -32.03 20.96
CA ASN A 532 -17.88 -31.75 20.59
C ASN A 532 -17.40 -32.60 19.40
N LYS A 533 -17.85 -33.86 19.32
CA LYS A 533 -17.53 -34.78 18.21
C LYS A 533 -18.16 -34.34 16.88
N GLU A 534 -19.35 -33.75 16.89
CA GLU A 534 -19.99 -33.21 15.70
C GLU A 534 -19.25 -31.97 15.19
N ILE A 535 -18.79 -31.08 16.09
CA ILE A 535 -17.96 -29.92 15.74
C ILE A 535 -16.62 -30.37 15.13
N GLU A 536 -15.95 -31.35 15.74
CA GLU A 536 -14.72 -31.95 15.18
C GLU A 536 -14.94 -32.59 13.80
N ALA A 537 -16.06 -33.27 13.60
CA ALA A 537 -16.41 -33.89 12.32
C ALA A 537 -16.74 -32.85 11.24
N LEU A 538 -17.46 -31.77 11.61
CA LEU A 538 -17.75 -30.65 10.74
C LEU A 538 -16.47 -29.92 10.34
N HIS A 539 -15.56 -29.67 11.29
CA HIS A 539 -14.26 -29.07 11.01
C HIS A 539 -13.43 -29.91 10.03
N LYS A 540 -13.36 -31.24 10.25
CA LYS A 540 -12.65 -32.14 9.33
C LYS A 540 -13.24 -32.11 7.93
N LYS A 541 -14.57 -32.04 7.81
CA LYS A 541 -15.25 -31.91 6.51
C LYS A 541 -14.98 -30.54 5.87
N PHE A 542 -15.01 -29.48 6.66
CA PHE A 542 -14.73 -28.12 6.22
C PHE A 542 -13.30 -28.01 5.68
N ILE A 543 -12.29 -28.52 6.40
CA ILE A 543 -10.90 -28.51 5.93
C ILE A 543 -10.68 -29.44 4.72
N ALA A 544 -11.45 -30.52 4.61
CA ALA A 544 -11.39 -31.41 3.44
C ALA A 544 -12.00 -30.75 2.19
N ALA A 545 -13.07 -29.97 2.34
CA ALA A 545 -13.69 -29.21 1.25
C ALA A 545 -12.91 -27.92 0.93
N HIS A 546 -12.35 -27.28 1.96
CA HIS A 546 -11.65 -25.99 1.92
C HIS A 546 -10.25 -26.12 2.56
N PRO A 547 -9.24 -26.67 1.85
CA PRO A 547 -7.90 -26.90 2.39
C PRO A 547 -7.14 -25.64 2.83
N SER A 548 -7.63 -24.46 2.42
CA SER A 548 -7.20 -23.14 2.87
C SER A 548 -7.50 -22.91 4.36
N GLY A 549 -8.52 -23.56 4.93
CA GLY A 549 -9.07 -23.22 6.25
C GLY A 549 -10.04 -22.03 6.24
N GLU A 550 -10.39 -21.54 5.05
CA GLU A 550 -11.22 -20.35 4.81
C GLU A 550 -12.13 -20.61 3.60
N ILE A 551 -13.38 -20.11 3.64
CA ILE A 551 -14.38 -20.24 2.56
C ILE A 551 -14.79 -18.86 2.03
N ASN A 552 -14.86 -18.68 0.70
CA ASN A 552 -15.32 -17.42 0.10
C ASN A 552 -16.84 -17.38 -0.12
N GLU A 553 -17.40 -16.21 -0.44
CA GLU A 553 -18.85 -15.99 -0.58
C GLU A 553 -19.50 -16.89 -1.65
N GLN A 554 -18.81 -17.15 -2.76
CA GLN A 554 -19.33 -18.00 -3.84
C GLN A 554 -19.40 -19.47 -3.41
N GLU A 555 -18.35 -19.96 -2.75
CA GLU A 555 -18.28 -21.31 -2.20
C GLU A 555 -19.32 -21.50 -1.08
N PHE A 556 -19.50 -20.49 -0.22
CA PHE A 556 -20.49 -20.48 0.85
C PHE A 556 -21.93 -20.54 0.30
N SER A 557 -22.24 -19.75 -0.75
CA SER A 557 -23.53 -19.79 -1.44
C SER A 557 -23.82 -21.16 -2.07
N ALA A 558 -22.80 -21.79 -2.67
CA ALA A 558 -22.93 -23.12 -3.26
C ALA A 558 -23.25 -24.21 -2.23
N GLU A 559 -22.72 -24.13 -1.00
CA GLU A 559 -23.08 -25.05 0.08
C GLU A 559 -24.54 -24.86 0.53
N PHE A 560 -25.01 -23.62 0.66
CA PHE A 560 -26.41 -23.33 0.98
C PHE A 560 -27.37 -23.76 -0.15
N GLN A 561 -26.96 -23.69 -1.41
CA GLN A 561 -27.74 -24.21 -2.54
C GLN A 561 -27.99 -25.72 -2.43
N LEU A 562 -27.03 -26.48 -1.89
CA LEU A 562 -27.19 -27.92 -1.66
C LEU A 562 -28.15 -28.23 -0.52
N LEU A 563 -28.20 -27.36 0.50
CA LEU A 563 -29.13 -27.47 1.63
C LEU A 563 -30.56 -27.06 1.27
N PHE A 564 -30.71 -26.13 0.32
CA PHE A 564 -32.00 -25.65 -0.18
C PHE A 564 -32.10 -25.80 -1.72
N PRO A 565 -32.26 -27.03 -2.25
CA PRO A 565 -32.18 -27.30 -3.69
C PRO A 565 -33.25 -26.61 -4.55
N HIS A 566 -34.31 -26.10 -3.92
CA HIS A 566 -35.47 -25.50 -4.59
C HIS A 566 -35.60 -23.99 -4.31
N GLY A 567 -34.62 -23.39 -3.63
CA GLY A 567 -34.58 -21.95 -3.36
C GLY A 567 -33.32 -21.28 -3.93
N GLU A 568 -33.28 -19.95 -3.81
CA GLU A 568 -32.20 -19.08 -4.29
C GLU A 568 -31.42 -18.54 -3.07
N PRO A 569 -30.25 -19.10 -2.73
CA PRO A 569 -29.53 -18.77 -1.51
C PRO A 569 -28.72 -17.48 -1.59
N GLN A 570 -28.51 -16.93 -2.79
CA GLN A 570 -27.54 -15.87 -3.04
C GLN A 570 -27.77 -14.64 -2.17
N ARG A 571 -29.00 -14.08 -2.15
CA ARG A 571 -29.28 -12.88 -1.35
C ARG A 571 -29.09 -13.13 0.14
N TYR A 572 -29.56 -14.26 0.64
CA TYR A 572 -29.39 -14.64 2.05
C TYR A 572 -27.92 -14.84 2.42
N CYS A 573 -27.14 -15.50 1.57
CA CYS A 573 -25.72 -15.74 1.79
C CYS A 573 -24.94 -14.43 1.81
N ASN A 574 -25.26 -13.47 0.94
CA ASN A 574 -24.64 -12.15 0.96
C ASN A 574 -24.91 -11.42 2.30
N TYR A 575 -26.13 -11.47 2.83
CA TYR A 575 -26.44 -10.91 4.15
C TYR A 575 -25.67 -11.63 5.27
N ALA A 576 -25.68 -12.97 5.28
CA ALA A 576 -24.96 -13.77 6.27
C ALA A 576 -23.45 -13.49 6.24
N PHE A 577 -22.85 -13.44 5.04
CA PHE A 577 -21.43 -13.17 4.85
C PHE A 577 -21.06 -11.79 5.40
N SER A 578 -21.87 -10.76 5.12
CA SER A 578 -21.62 -9.39 5.59
C SER A 578 -21.66 -9.20 7.11
N VAL A 579 -22.34 -10.09 7.84
CA VAL A 579 -22.44 -10.05 9.30
C VAL A 579 -21.36 -10.90 9.97
N LEU A 580 -20.91 -11.94 9.28
CA LEU A 580 -19.97 -12.92 9.81
C LEU A 580 -18.51 -12.56 9.50
N ASP A 581 -18.23 -11.94 8.35
CA ASP A 581 -16.90 -11.43 7.96
C ASP A 581 -16.61 -10.09 8.68
N LYS A 582 -16.56 -10.12 10.01
CA LYS A 582 -16.41 -8.90 10.84
C LYS A 582 -15.12 -8.13 10.57
N ASN A 583 -14.12 -8.78 10.00
CA ASN A 583 -12.82 -8.20 9.67
C ASN A 583 -12.71 -7.76 8.19
N ASN A 584 -13.79 -7.92 7.39
CA ASN A 584 -13.85 -7.64 5.95
C ASN A 584 -12.70 -8.29 5.16
N SER A 585 -12.35 -9.52 5.51
CA SER A 585 -11.28 -10.27 4.84
C SER A 585 -11.69 -10.79 3.47
N GLY A 586 -12.99 -10.84 3.16
CA GLY A 586 -13.55 -11.44 1.95
C GLY A 586 -13.64 -12.97 2.02
N THR A 587 -13.40 -13.56 3.19
CA THR A 587 -13.41 -15.01 3.46
C THR A 587 -13.90 -15.29 4.89
N LEU A 588 -14.52 -16.45 5.14
CA LEU A 588 -14.91 -16.86 6.48
C LEU A 588 -14.00 -17.98 7.00
N THR A 589 -13.50 -17.82 8.23
CA THR A 589 -12.82 -18.90 8.97
C THR A 589 -13.82 -19.97 9.44
N PHE A 590 -13.34 -21.15 9.88
CA PHE A 590 -14.24 -22.18 10.40
C PHE A 590 -15.09 -21.71 11.60
N ASP A 591 -14.56 -20.85 12.45
CA ASP A 591 -15.30 -20.30 13.60
C ASP A 591 -16.46 -19.40 13.15
N GLU A 592 -16.21 -18.52 12.18
CA GLU A 592 -17.25 -17.67 11.59
C GLU A 592 -18.26 -18.49 10.76
N TYR A 593 -17.79 -19.53 10.07
CA TYR A 593 -18.63 -20.48 9.36
C TYR A 593 -19.55 -21.26 10.32
N ILE A 594 -19.05 -21.69 11.50
CA ILE A 594 -19.86 -22.43 12.47
C ILE A 594 -20.98 -21.55 13.04
N ALA A 595 -20.74 -20.25 13.18
CA ALA A 595 -21.74 -19.28 13.60
C ALA A 595 -22.88 -19.17 12.56
N ALA A 596 -22.55 -19.13 11.26
CA ALA A 596 -23.53 -19.20 10.18
C ALA A 596 -24.32 -20.51 10.20
N TYR A 597 -23.60 -21.62 10.32
CA TYR A 597 -24.18 -22.96 10.28
C TYR A 597 -25.12 -23.20 11.48
N SER A 598 -24.84 -22.58 12.64
CA SER A 598 -25.70 -22.64 13.82
C SER A 598 -27.15 -22.20 13.58
N LEU A 599 -27.38 -21.29 12.63
CA LEU A 599 -28.71 -20.80 12.26
C LEU A 599 -29.58 -21.85 11.57
N THR A 600 -28.95 -22.87 10.98
CA THR A 600 -29.63 -23.98 10.29
C THR A 600 -29.93 -25.15 11.22
N LEU A 601 -29.46 -25.10 12.47
CA LEU A 601 -29.59 -26.16 13.46
C LEU A 601 -30.70 -25.85 14.49
N PRO A 602 -31.36 -26.87 15.07
CA PRO A 602 -32.35 -26.67 16.13
C PRO A 602 -31.70 -26.05 17.37
N GLY A 603 -32.19 -24.90 17.82
CA GLY A 603 -31.58 -24.12 18.90
C GLY A 603 -32.59 -23.36 19.76
N ASP A 604 -32.06 -22.63 20.75
CA ASP A 604 -32.87 -21.71 21.55
C ASP A 604 -33.41 -20.58 20.66
N ILE A 605 -34.75 -20.47 20.60
CA ILE A 605 -35.48 -19.50 19.77
C ILE A 605 -34.98 -18.07 20.05
N GLU A 606 -34.64 -17.75 21.30
CA GLU A 606 -34.14 -16.41 21.66
C GLU A 606 -32.76 -16.11 21.07
N HIS A 607 -31.88 -17.11 21.00
CA HIS A 607 -30.59 -16.97 20.35
C HIS A 607 -30.71 -16.86 18.84
N GLN A 608 -31.57 -17.69 18.22
CA GLN A 608 -31.81 -17.65 16.78
C GLN A 608 -32.43 -16.31 16.35
N LEU A 609 -33.37 -15.77 17.13
CA LEU A 609 -33.94 -14.43 16.90
C LEU A 609 -32.91 -13.32 17.11
N ALA A 610 -32.01 -13.45 18.08
CA ALA A 610 -30.94 -12.48 18.32
C ALA A 610 -29.93 -12.42 17.16
N LEU A 611 -29.59 -13.56 16.56
CA LEU A 611 -28.70 -13.62 15.41
C LEU A 611 -29.42 -13.19 14.12
N THR A 612 -30.71 -13.53 13.97
CA THR A 612 -31.57 -13.02 12.88
C THR A 612 -31.69 -11.50 12.92
N PHE A 613 -31.81 -10.90 14.11
CA PHE A 613 -31.79 -9.43 14.25
C PHE A 613 -30.47 -8.81 13.77
N GLN A 614 -29.33 -9.47 14.04
CA GLN A 614 -28.03 -9.02 13.54
C GLN A 614 -27.92 -9.11 12.02
N LEU A 615 -28.52 -10.14 11.40
CA LEU A 615 -28.66 -10.25 9.94
C LEU A 615 -29.51 -9.12 9.34
N CYS A 616 -30.56 -8.68 10.05
CA CYS A 616 -31.37 -7.53 9.62
C CYS A 616 -30.64 -6.18 9.75
N ALA A 617 -29.82 -6.01 10.79
CA ALA A 617 -29.19 -4.73 11.16
C ALA A 617 -27.94 -4.39 10.30
N TYR A 618 -28.05 -4.55 8.98
CA TYR A 618 -26.98 -4.28 8.01
C TYR A 618 -26.29 -2.92 8.30
N HIS A 619 -24.95 -2.92 8.36
CA HIS A 619 -24.08 -1.83 8.84
C HIS A 619 -23.99 -1.57 10.37
N GLY A 620 -24.35 -2.54 11.21
CA GLY A 620 -24.07 -2.44 12.66
C GLY A 620 -24.92 -1.39 13.39
N GLN A 621 -26.16 -1.18 12.95
CA GLN A 621 -27.08 -0.28 13.63
C GLN A 621 -27.71 -0.97 14.85
N ASP A 622 -27.82 -0.26 15.98
CA ASP A 622 -28.49 -0.76 17.19
C ASP A 622 -30.03 -0.85 17.04
N LYS A 623 -30.56 -0.45 15.88
CA LYS A 623 -31.99 -0.44 15.55
C LYS A 623 -32.20 -0.78 14.07
N VAL A 624 -33.23 -1.58 13.80
CA VAL A 624 -33.57 -2.07 12.45
C VAL A 624 -34.79 -1.32 11.90
N SER A 625 -34.75 -0.90 10.63
CA SER A 625 -35.89 -0.26 9.96
C SER A 625 -36.87 -1.29 9.39
N ASN A 626 -38.10 -0.86 9.07
CA ASN A 626 -39.07 -1.75 8.43
C ASN A 626 -38.63 -2.20 7.02
N GLU A 627 -37.79 -1.43 6.34
CA GLU A 627 -37.27 -1.75 5.02
C GLU A 627 -36.20 -2.86 5.11
N ASP A 628 -35.32 -2.79 6.11
CA ASP A 628 -34.31 -3.83 6.37
C ASP A 628 -34.95 -5.18 6.73
N LEU A 629 -36.02 -5.16 7.53
CA LEU A 629 -36.80 -6.36 7.85
C LEU A 629 -37.44 -6.98 6.61
N LEU A 630 -37.96 -6.16 5.71
CA LEU A 630 -38.58 -6.63 4.48
C LEU A 630 -37.56 -7.32 3.56
N GLN A 631 -36.39 -6.72 3.39
CA GLN A 631 -35.32 -7.28 2.55
C GLN A 631 -34.82 -8.63 3.06
N LEU A 632 -34.61 -8.80 4.38
CA LEU A 632 -34.22 -10.10 4.92
C LEU A 632 -35.34 -11.14 4.73
N MET A 633 -36.61 -10.77 4.92
CA MET A 633 -37.74 -11.68 4.71
C MET A 633 -37.86 -12.14 3.26
N GLU A 634 -37.64 -11.24 2.31
CA GLU A 634 -37.57 -11.58 0.88
C GLU A 634 -36.43 -12.55 0.61
N ALA A 635 -35.23 -12.28 1.15
CA ALA A 635 -34.08 -13.17 1.02
C ALA A 635 -34.31 -14.56 1.64
N VAL A 636 -34.98 -14.63 2.80
CA VAL A 636 -35.34 -15.91 3.45
C VAL A 636 -36.42 -16.66 2.68
N ALA A 637 -37.38 -15.96 2.07
CA ALA A 637 -38.42 -16.58 1.26
C ALA A 637 -37.89 -17.09 -0.09
N GLU A 638 -36.98 -16.34 -0.72
CA GLU A 638 -36.21 -16.76 -1.90
C GLU A 638 -35.38 -18.02 -1.58
N LEU A 639 -34.66 -18.02 -0.45
CA LEU A 639 -33.93 -19.20 0.04
C LEU A 639 -34.84 -20.42 0.25
N LYS A 640 -36.10 -20.21 0.64
CA LYS A 640 -37.09 -21.27 0.89
C LYS A 640 -37.89 -21.67 -0.37
N GLY A 641 -37.77 -20.94 -1.48
CA GLY A 641 -38.54 -21.18 -2.71
C GLY A 641 -40.04 -20.85 -2.59
N VAL A 642 -40.42 -19.92 -1.72
CA VAL A 642 -41.82 -19.52 -1.48
C VAL A 642 -42.21 -18.34 -2.39
N ASP A 643 -43.37 -18.42 -3.03
CA ASP A 643 -43.86 -17.40 -3.99
C ASP A 643 -44.07 -16.01 -3.34
N SER A 644 -43.60 -14.95 -4.00
CA SER A 644 -43.50 -13.58 -3.46
C SER A 644 -44.85 -12.94 -3.11
N SER A 645 -45.95 -13.47 -3.63
CA SER A 645 -47.31 -13.03 -3.32
C SER A 645 -47.71 -13.27 -1.85
N ALA A 646 -47.18 -14.30 -1.20
CA ALA A 646 -47.37 -14.58 0.22
C ALA A 646 -46.55 -13.63 1.12
N ILE A 647 -45.37 -13.21 0.65
CA ILE A 647 -44.47 -12.29 1.35
C ILE A 647 -45.12 -10.91 1.51
N SER A 648 -45.83 -10.43 0.48
CA SER A 648 -46.55 -9.13 0.51
C SER A 648 -47.60 -9.03 1.63
N LEU A 649 -48.33 -10.11 1.90
CA LEU A 649 -49.38 -10.15 2.93
C LEU A 649 -48.78 -10.32 4.34
N PHE A 650 -47.70 -11.08 4.45
CA PHE A 650 -46.91 -11.23 5.68
C PHE A 650 -46.17 -9.93 6.04
N ALA A 651 -45.55 -9.26 5.07
CA ALA A 651 -44.91 -7.94 5.22
C ALA A 651 -45.90 -6.87 5.69
N LYS A 652 -47.12 -6.85 5.13
CA LYS A 652 -48.20 -5.98 5.63
C LYS A 652 -48.58 -6.27 7.08
N THR A 653 -48.49 -7.52 7.52
CA THR A 653 -48.78 -7.95 8.89
C THR A 653 -47.65 -7.56 9.86
N ILE A 654 -46.39 -7.74 9.43
CA ILE A 654 -45.18 -7.25 10.11
C ILE A 654 -45.28 -5.73 10.30
N MET A 655 -45.50 -4.97 9.22
CA MET A 655 -45.64 -3.50 9.23
C MET A 655 -46.78 -3.01 10.13
N LYS A 656 -47.82 -3.84 10.34
CA LYS A 656 -48.96 -3.51 11.22
C LYS A 656 -48.62 -3.75 12.70
N ILE A 657 -47.77 -4.74 12.99
CA ILE A 657 -47.30 -5.10 14.34
C ILE A 657 -46.07 -4.28 14.74
N THR A 658 -45.26 -3.81 13.79
CA THR A 658 -44.05 -2.99 14.03
C THR A 658 -44.33 -1.49 14.14
N LYS A 659 -45.55 -1.00 13.91
CA LYS A 659 -45.95 0.39 14.17
C LYS A 659 -45.79 0.75 15.66
N SER A 660 -44.68 1.42 15.99
CA SER A 660 -44.56 2.27 17.17
C SER A 660 -45.18 3.63 16.86
N GLU A 661 -45.91 4.23 17.80
CA GLU A 661 -46.54 5.56 17.62
C GLU A 661 -45.54 6.72 17.54
N LYS A 662 -44.21 6.51 17.51
CA LYS A 662 -43.28 7.64 17.39
C LYS A 662 -41.87 7.43 16.85
N ASP A 663 -41.42 6.23 16.50
CA ASP A 663 -40.07 6.01 15.95
C ASP A 663 -40.05 4.93 14.84
N GLU A 664 -39.40 5.24 13.71
CA GLU A 664 -39.30 4.40 12.51
C GLU A 664 -38.33 3.20 12.63
N LYS A 665 -37.80 2.89 13.82
CA LYS A 665 -36.80 1.80 14.02
C LYS A 665 -37.06 0.97 15.29
N ILE A 666 -36.76 -0.33 15.24
CA ILE A 666 -37.01 -1.32 16.30
C ILE A 666 -35.70 -1.79 16.95
N THR A 667 -35.65 -1.88 18.29
CA THR A 667 -34.50 -2.41 19.04
C THR A 667 -34.52 -3.95 19.11
N LYS A 668 -33.38 -4.56 19.43
CA LYS A 668 -33.23 -6.03 19.53
C LYS A 668 -34.23 -6.66 20.50
N GLU A 669 -34.40 -6.07 21.67
CA GLU A 669 -35.29 -6.57 22.72
C GLU A 669 -36.76 -6.51 22.27
N GLU A 670 -37.12 -5.45 21.55
CA GLU A 670 -38.48 -5.26 21.05
C GLU A 670 -38.79 -6.18 19.86
N PHE A 671 -37.81 -6.42 18.99
CA PHE A 671 -37.89 -7.41 17.92
C PHE A 671 -38.13 -8.83 18.46
N ILE A 672 -37.32 -9.26 19.42
CA ILE A 672 -37.44 -10.60 20.04
C ILE A 672 -38.79 -10.73 20.76
N ARG A 673 -39.20 -9.73 21.53
CA ARG A 673 -40.48 -9.75 22.27
C ARG A 673 -41.68 -9.86 21.33
N ARG A 674 -41.74 -9.01 20.28
CA ARG A 674 -42.87 -8.99 19.33
C ARG A 674 -42.98 -10.26 18.49
N LEU A 675 -41.85 -10.88 18.13
CA LEU A 675 -41.87 -12.18 17.43
C LEU A 675 -42.23 -13.33 18.36
N LYS A 676 -41.78 -13.34 19.63
CA LYS A 676 -42.22 -14.33 20.62
C LYS A 676 -43.73 -14.26 20.89
N GLU A 677 -44.34 -13.08 20.81
CA GLU A 677 -45.78 -12.86 20.94
C GLU A 677 -46.59 -13.31 19.71
N ASN A 678 -45.93 -13.57 18.57
CA ASN A 678 -46.56 -14.03 17.33
C ASN A 678 -45.78 -15.21 16.73
N TYR A 679 -46.19 -16.42 17.14
CA TYR A 679 -45.55 -17.68 16.75
C TYR A 679 -45.43 -17.87 15.23
N ASP A 680 -46.46 -17.50 14.47
CA ASP A 680 -46.47 -17.65 13.01
C ASP A 680 -45.44 -16.73 12.34
N LEU A 681 -45.26 -15.50 12.85
CA LEU A 681 -44.20 -14.59 12.39
C LEU A 681 -42.81 -15.07 12.82
N CYS A 682 -42.68 -15.58 14.05
CA CYS A 682 -41.42 -16.14 14.55
C CYS A 682 -40.92 -17.28 13.66
N MET A 683 -41.80 -18.22 13.32
CA MET A 683 -41.46 -19.36 12.46
C MET A 683 -41.18 -18.96 11.00
N ALA A 684 -41.72 -17.83 10.53
CA ALA A 684 -41.42 -17.30 9.21
C ALA A 684 -39.98 -16.76 9.09
N PHE A 685 -39.49 -16.09 10.14
CA PHE A 685 -38.13 -15.51 10.21
C PHE A 685 -37.04 -16.54 10.44
N LEU A 686 -37.34 -17.64 11.14
CA LEU A 686 -36.35 -18.67 11.39
C LEU A 686 -36.06 -19.46 10.09
N PRO A 687 -34.79 -19.71 9.73
CA PRO A 687 -34.45 -20.70 8.72
C PRO A 687 -35.07 -22.05 9.14
N ILE A 688 -35.70 -22.77 8.21
CA ILE A 688 -36.44 -24.01 8.52
C ILE A 688 -35.52 -25.00 9.25
N GLU A 689 -36.05 -25.67 10.30
CA GLU A 689 -35.41 -26.85 10.88
C GLU A 689 -35.16 -27.90 9.77
N VAL A 690 -33.89 -28.12 9.41
CA VAL A 690 -33.51 -29.30 8.66
C VAL A 690 -33.65 -30.48 9.62
N LYS A 691 -34.80 -31.16 9.61
CA LYS A 691 -34.95 -32.44 10.31
C LYS A 691 -33.80 -33.35 9.85
N LYS A 692 -33.00 -33.85 10.81
CA LYS A 692 -32.01 -34.92 10.59
C LYS A 692 -32.74 -36.13 9.97
N THR A 693 -32.89 -36.15 8.64
CA THR A 693 -33.15 -37.38 7.91
C THR A 693 -31.81 -38.07 7.84
N ALA A 694 -31.70 -39.12 8.66
CA ALA A 694 -30.55 -39.98 8.69
C ALA A 694 -30.23 -40.47 7.28
N ALA A 695 -28.93 -40.52 6.98
CA ALA A 695 -28.35 -41.04 5.77
C ALA A 695 -29.06 -42.29 5.23
N THR A 696 -29.48 -42.24 3.98
CA THR A 696 -29.31 -43.31 2.98
C THR A 696 -29.69 -42.77 1.59
N GLN A 697 -28.73 -42.85 0.65
CA GLN A 697 -28.86 -43.17 -0.79
C GLN A 697 -30.24 -42.86 -1.43
N GLU A 698 -30.38 -42.06 -2.49
CA GLU A 698 -29.72 -42.08 -3.80
C GLU A 698 -29.99 -40.74 -4.51
N THR A 699 -29.15 -40.38 -5.49
CA THR A 699 -29.38 -39.27 -6.42
C THR A 699 -30.74 -39.40 -7.13
N PRO A 700 -31.69 -38.45 -7.01
CA PRO A 700 -32.93 -38.53 -7.76
C PRO A 700 -32.64 -38.20 -9.23
N LYS A 701 -32.81 -39.21 -10.10
CA LYS A 701 -32.98 -39.03 -11.54
C LYS A 701 -34.13 -38.04 -11.77
N ARG A 702 -33.96 -37.12 -12.72
CA ARG A 702 -35.02 -36.19 -13.18
C ARG A 702 -36.32 -36.97 -13.46
N LEU A 703 -37.35 -36.78 -12.64
CA LEU A 703 -38.71 -37.27 -12.89
C LEU A 703 -39.55 -36.13 -13.50
N ASN A 704 -40.41 -36.49 -14.45
CA ASN A 704 -41.20 -35.59 -15.29
C ASN A 704 -42.06 -34.61 -14.47
N SER A 705 -41.97 -33.32 -14.77
CA SER A 705 -42.88 -32.29 -14.26
C SER A 705 -44.31 -32.52 -14.74
N LEU A 706 -45.31 -32.24 -13.88
CA LEU A 706 -46.74 -32.22 -14.25
C LEU A 706 -46.96 -31.33 -15.48
N GLY A 707 -47.76 -31.79 -16.44
CA GLY A 707 -48.14 -31.01 -17.61
C GLY A 707 -49.09 -29.86 -17.26
N ASN A 708 -49.15 -28.83 -18.12
CA ASN A 708 -50.00 -27.66 -17.89
C ASN A 708 -51.49 -28.01 -17.72
N ASP A 709 -51.98 -29.03 -18.42
CA ASP A 709 -53.39 -29.44 -18.34
C ASP A 709 -53.75 -30.06 -16.98
N ASP A 710 -52.84 -30.88 -16.43
CA ASP A 710 -53.00 -31.48 -15.09
C ASP A 710 -52.94 -30.40 -14.00
N MET A 711 -52.03 -29.43 -14.15
CA MET A 711 -51.94 -28.28 -13.27
C MET A 711 -53.18 -27.40 -13.33
N GLN A 712 -53.75 -27.20 -14.52
CA GLN A 712 -55.00 -26.44 -14.70
C GLN A 712 -56.19 -27.19 -14.07
N LEU A 713 -56.24 -28.52 -14.18
CA LEU A 713 -57.29 -29.33 -13.57
C LEU A 713 -57.25 -29.24 -12.04
N ILE A 714 -56.06 -29.34 -11.43
CA ILE A 714 -55.87 -29.15 -9.98
C ILE A 714 -56.34 -27.76 -9.56
N GLN A 715 -55.96 -26.73 -10.33
CA GLN A 715 -56.32 -25.35 -10.02
C GLN A 715 -57.84 -25.13 -10.10
N ASN A 716 -58.49 -25.65 -11.14
CA ASN A 716 -59.94 -25.58 -11.29
C ASN A 716 -60.67 -26.28 -10.15
N PHE A 717 -60.19 -27.46 -9.73
CA PHE A 717 -60.73 -28.19 -8.58
C PHE A 717 -60.65 -27.36 -7.29
N LEU A 718 -59.48 -26.78 -7.01
CA LEU A 718 -59.26 -25.99 -5.80
C LEU A 718 -60.13 -24.73 -5.76
N THR A 719 -60.27 -24.04 -6.90
CA THR A 719 -61.15 -22.88 -7.02
C THR A 719 -62.63 -23.25 -6.86
N ASP A 720 -63.07 -24.36 -7.46
CA ASP A 720 -64.45 -24.84 -7.32
C ASP A 720 -64.76 -25.32 -5.89
N TYR A 721 -63.80 -25.97 -5.23
CA TYR A 721 -63.92 -26.35 -3.83
C TYR A 721 -64.07 -25.12 -2.93
N ASP A 722 -63.18 -24.14 -3.05
CA ASP A 722 -63.20 -22.91 -2.25
C ASP A 722 -64.54 -22.16 -2.37
N ASN A 723 -65.05 -22.01 -3.60
CA ASN A 723 -66.34 -21.37 -3.87
C ASN A 723 -67.55 -22.11 -3.28
N SER A 724 -67.41 -23.39 -2.97
CA SER A 724 -68.49 -24.22 -2.42
C SER A 724 -68.47 -24.32 -0.90
N VAL A 725 -67.36 -23.91 -0.25
CA VAL A 725 -67.23 -23.94 1.20
C VAL A 725 -68.19 -22.92 1.82
N THR A 726 -69.07 -23.38 2.69
CA THR A 726 -69.99 -22.53 3.44
C THR A 726 -69.54 -22.40 4.89
N TRP A 727 -69.38 -21.16 5.35
CA TRP A 727 -68.87 -20.82 6.69
C TRP A 727 -69.74 -21.32 7.86
N GLN A 728 -70.95 -21.79 7.59
CA GLN A 728 -71.89 -22.29 8.60
C GLN A 728 -71.70 -23.79 8.92
N LEU A 729 -70.87 -24.51 8.15
CA LEU A 729 -70.62 -25.93 8.34
C LEU A 729 -69.34 -26.17 9.14
N THR A 730 -69.36 -27.16 10.03
CA THR A 730 -68.15 -27.59 10.76
C THR A 730 -67.12 -28.21 9.80
N HIS A 731 -65.85 -28.21 10.19
CA HIS A 731 -64.77 -28.74 9.37
C HIS A 731 -65.01 -30.20 8.91
N THR A 732 -65.48 -31.07 9.81
CA THR A 732 -65.85 -32.45 9.48
C THR A 732 -67.02 -32.50 8.50
N GLN A 733 -68.00 -31.60 8.62
CA GLN A 733 -69.13 -31.52 7.69
C GLN A 733 -68.72 -31.02 6.30
N ASN A 734 -67.74 -30.10 6.20
CA ASN A 734 -67.19 -29.65 4.92
C ASN A 734 -66.44 -30.78 4.19
N ILE A 735 -65.67 -31.59 4.93
CA ILE A 735 -65.00 -32.76 4.37
C ILE A 735 -66.04 -33.76 3.82
N GLU A 736 -67.02 -34.14 4.64
CA GLU A 736 -67.97 -35.20 4.27
C GLU A 736 -69.02 -34.75 3.23
N ARG A 737 -69.52 -33.50 3.28
CA ARG A 737 -70.57 -33.02 2.35
C ARG A 737 -70.05 -32.34 1.08
N ILE A 738 -68.83 -31.80 1.07
CA ILE A 738 -68.35 -30.94 -0.02
C ILE A 738 -67.07 -31.50 -0.65
N LEU A 739 -66.05 -31.82 0.16
CA LEU A 739 -64.76 -32.25 -0.37
C LEU A 739 -64.83 -33.65 -0.98
N LYS A 740 -65.43 -34.61 -0.24
CA LYS A 740 -65.49 -36.02 -0.64
C LYS A 740 -66.17 -36.23 -2.01
N PRO A 741 -67.37 -35.68 -2.27
CA PRO A 741 -68.03 -35.84 -3.57
C PRO A 741 -67.27 -35.18 -4.73
N LYS A 742 -66.57 -34.06 -4.46
CA LYS A 742 -65.77 -33.38 -5.50
C LYS A 742 -64.49 -34.13 -5.83
N LEU A 743 -63.82 -34.73 -4.83
CA LEU A 743 -62.64 -35.57 -5.07
C LEU A 743 -63.00 -36.80 -5.91
N GLU A 744 -64.18 -37.38 -5.72
CA GLU A 744 -64.66 -38.48 -6.58
C GLU A 744 -64.79 -38.04 -8.04
N ILE A 745 -65.30 -36.82 -8.29
CA ILE A 745 -65.40 -36.26 -9.65
C ILE A 745 -63.99 -35.97 -10.20
N PHE A 746 -63.11 -35.40 -9.39
CA PHE A 746 -61.73 -35.07 -9.76
C PHE A 746 -60.93 -36.31 -10.18
N PHE A 747 -60.98 -37.39 -9.39
CA PHE A 747 -60.28 -38.63 -9.73
C PHE A 747 -60.88 -39.33 -10.96
N LYS A 748 -62.20 -39.22 -11.20
CA LYS A 748 -62.81 -39.68 -12.46
C LYS A 748 -62.33 -38.87 -13.66
N GLN A 749 -62.17 -37.55 -13.52
CA GLN A 749 -61.61 -36.68 -14.57
C GLN A 749 -60.14 -36.99 -14.88
N LEU A 750 -59.39 -37.51 -13.92
CA LEU A 750 -58.02 -37.97 -14.11
C LEU A 750 -57.91 -39.35 -14.79
N GLY A 751 -59.03 -40.07 -14.93
CA GLY A 751 -59.13 -41.35 -15.64
C GLY A 751 -59.42 -42.55 -14.73
N CYS A 752 -59.40 -42.39 -13.40
CA CYS A 752 -59.62 -43.50 -12.47
C CYS A 752 -61.06 -44.03 -12.62
N ASN A 753 -61.20 -45.32 -12.95
CA ASN A 753 -62.51 -45.95 -13.24
C ASN A 753 -62.98 -46.94 -12.16
N SER A 754 -62.10 -47.35 -11.24
CA SER A 754 -62.45 -48.27 -10.14
C SER A 754 -63.01 -47.49 -8.95
N THR A 755 -64.28 -47.73 -8.61
CA THR A 755 -64.94 -47.10 -7.45
C THR A 755 -64.20 -47.38 -6.14
N THR A 756 -63.62 -48.58 -5.99
CA THR A 756 -62.87 -48.95 -4.79
C THR A 756 -61.52 -48.26 -4.70
N ASP A 757 -60.82 -48.06 -5.83
CA ASP A 757 -59.53 -47.35 -5.84
C ASP A 757 -59.70 -45.85 -5.57
N ILE A 758 -60.72 -45.24 -6.19
CA ILE A 758 -61.08 -43.84 -5.92
C ILE A 758 -61.37 -43.65 -4.43
N GLN A 759 -62.14 -44.54 -3.83
CA GLN A 759 -62.53 -44.42 -2.42
C GLN A 759 -61.30 -44.52 -1.49
N ASN A 760 -60.39 -45.46 -1.75
CA ASN A 760 -59.17 -45.61 -0.96
C ASN A 760 -58.25 -44.38 -1.06
N ARG A 761 -58.07 -43.82 -2.27
CA ARG A 761 -57.28 -42.61 -2.49
C ARG A 761 -57.89 -41.39 -1.81
N ILE A 762 -59.22 -41.28 -1.85
CA ILE A 762 -59.94 -40.21 -1.14
C ILE A 762 -59.74 -40.31 0.35
N ASP A 763 -59.89 -41.50 0.93
CA ASP A 763 -59.76 -41.68 2.38
C ASP A 763 -58.31 -41.45 2.85
N ASP A 764 -57.30 -41.87 2.08
CA ASP A 764 -55.89 -41.58 2.35
C ASP A 764 -55.56 -40.08 2.23
N LEU A 765 -56.03 -39.43 1.16
CA LEU A 765 -55.83 -37.99 0.97
C LEU A 765 -56.53 -37.17 2.05
N ILE A 766 -57.74 -37.55 2.47
CA ILE A 766 -58.44 -36.92 3.59
C ILE A 766 -57.69 -37.14 4.90
N SER A 767 -57.12 -38.32 5.13
CA SER A 767 -56.33 -38.61 6.33
C SER A 767 -55.09 -37.70 6.40
N LYS A 768 -54.30 -37.66 5.32
CA LYS A 768 -53.13 -36.76 5.19
C LYS A 768 -53.53 -35.30 5.33
N TYR A 769 -54.66 -34.91 4.73
CA TYR A 769 -55.16 -33.55 4.81
C TYR A 769 -55.61 -33.16 6.24
N ARG A 770 -56.26 -34.08 6.97
CA ARG A 770 -56.59 -33.87 8.40
C ARG A 770 -55.33 -33.73 9.25
N GLU A 771 -54.29 -34.50 8.98
CA GLU A 771 -53.01 -34.41 9.67
C GLU A 771 -52.35 -33.04 9.46
N VAL A 772 -52.32 -32.57 8.20
CA VAL A 772 -51.89 -31.21 7.86
C VAL A 772 -52.73 -30.18 8.61
N LEU A 773 -54.05 -30.27 8.62
CA LEU A 773 -54.89 -29.29 9.31
C LEU A 773 -54.78 -29.29 10.85
N THR A 774 -54.37 -30.41 11.45
CA THR A 774 -54.16 -30.49 12.90
C THR A 774 -52.95 -29.64 13.33
N ILE A 775 -51.98 -29.45 12.43
CA ILE A 775 -50.81 -28.59 12.60
C ILE A 775 -51.18 -27.10 12.46
N TRP A 776 -52.24 -26.76 11.70
CA TRP A 776 -52.62 -25.39 11.34
C TRP A 776 -53.85 -24.84 12.09
N ARG A 777 -54.08 -25.31 13.32
CA ARG A 777 -55.38 -25.18 14.05
C ARG A 777 -55.87 -23.77 14.39
N THR A 778 -55.20 -22.68 13.98
CA THR A 778 -55.55 -21.30 14.41
C THR A 778 -55.84 -20.29 13.30
N HIS A 779 -55.81 -20.65 12.01
CA HIS A 779 -56.20 -19.73 10.92
C HIS A 779 -57.24 -20.34 9.98
N TYR A 780 -58.50 -19.92 10.16
CA TYR A 780 -59.68 -20.43 9.44
C TYR A 780 -59.78 -20.02 7.96
N GLN A 781 -58.72 -19.53 7.31
CA GLN A 781 -58.85 -18.87 5.99
C GLN A 781 -57.92 -19.32 4.86
N ASN A 782 -57.05 -20.33 5.00
CA ASN A 782 -56.29 -20.83 3.84
C ASN A 782 -56.16 -22.35 3.80
N ILE A 783 -57.30 -22.98 3.52
CA ILE A 783 -57.42 -24.41 3.17
C ILE A 783 -56.59 -24.75 1.91
N PHE A 784 -56.34 -23.77 1.03
CA PHE A 784 -55.66 -23.89 -0.26
C PHE A 784 -54.23 -24.46 -0.18
N LEU A 785 -53.47 -24.10 0.86
CA LEU A 785 -52.03 -24.40 0.96
C LEU A 785 -51.72 -25.86 1.35
N GLY A 786 -52.64 -26.55 2.03
CA GLY A 786 -52.45 -27.94 2.45
C GLY A 786 -52.90 -28.97 1.42
N LEU A 787 -53.95 -28.66 0.64
CA LEU A 787 -54.57 -29.62 -0.27
C LEU A 787 -53.87 -29.69 -1.63
N GLN A 788 -53.34 -28.56 -2.13
CA GLN A 788 -52.68 -28.48 -3.44
C GLN A 788 -51.44 -29.39 -3.59
N PRO A 789 -50.48 -29.45 -2.64
CA PRO A 789 -49.35 -30.36 -2.77
C PRO A 789 -49.78 -31.84 -2.71
N LEU A 790 -50.74 -32.19 -1.85
CA LEU A 790 -51.27 -33.55 -1.76
C LEU A 790 -51.97 -34.00 -3.06
N LEU A 791 -52.70 -33.09 -3.72
CA LEU A 791 -53.32 -33.35 -5.01
C LEU A 791 -52.29 -33.51 -6.13
N LYS A 792 -51.21 -32.72 -6.12
CA LYS A 792 -50.11 -32.86 -7.08
C LYS A 792 -49.45 -34.23 -6.96
N ASP A 793 -49.18 -34.68 -5.74
CA ASP A 793 -48.58 -36.00 -5.49
C ASP A 793 -49.48 -37.14 -5.96
N GLU A 794 -50.80 -37.05 -5.72
CA GLU A 794 -51.76 -38.04 -6.22
C GLU A 794 -51.88 -38.02 -7.75
N VAL A 795 -51.93 -36.85 -8.38
CA VAL A 795 -51.97 -36.74 -9.86
C VAL A 795 -50.70 -37.32 -10.46
N LEU A 796 -49.53 -37.03 -9.87
CA LEU A 796 -48.25 -37.57 -10.32
C LEU A 796 -48.23 -39.10 -10.15
N SER A 797 -48.70 -39.61 -9.02
CA SER A 797 -48.85 -41.04 -8.74
C SER A 797 -49.73 -41.74 -9.78
N ILE A 798 -50.90 -41.15 -10.10
CA ILE A 798 -51.84 -41.68 -11.09
C ILE A 798 -51.24 -41.64 -12.51
N ARG A 799 -50.63 -40.52 -12.92
CA ARG A 799 -50.00 -40.39 -14.24
C ARG A 799 -48.81 -41.33 -14.41
N ASN A 800 -48.04 -41.56 -13.34
CA ASN A 800 -46.96 -42.54 -13.33
C ASN A 800 -47.50 -43.98 -13.42
N ALA A 801 -48.61 -44.30 -12.76
CA ALA A 801 -49.27 -45.61 -12.88
C ALA A 801 -49.80 -45.86 -14.31
N TYR A 802 -50.46 -44.88 -14.93
CA TYR A 802 -50.90 -44.94 -16.33
C TYR A 802 -49.75 -45.12 -17.32
N ASN A 803 -48.66 -44.38 -17.14
CA ASN A 803 -47.48 -44.46 -18.02
C ASN A 803 -46.71 -45.79 -17.86
N THR A 804 -46.93 -46.53 -16.77
CA THR A 804 -46.29 -47.83 -16.51
C THR A 804 -47.21 -49.02 -16.82
N GLY A 805 -48.43 -48.80 -17.32
CA GLY A 805 -49.33 -49.83 -17.84
C GLY A 805 -50.13 -50.62 -16.79
N ASN A 806 -50.17 -50.17 -15.54
CA ASN A 806 -51.10 -50.70 -14.54
C ASN A 806 -52.42 -49.91 -14.61
N ASN A 807 -53.50 -50.57 -15.07
CA ASN A 807 -54.85 -49.99 -15.13
C ASN A 807 -55.50 -49.89 -13.74
#